data_AF-A0AAU7B1V7-F1
#
_entry.id   AF-A0AAU7B1V7-F1
#
_cell.length_a   1.000
_cell.length_b   1.000
_cell.length_c   1.000
_cell.angle_alpha   90.00
_cell.angle_beta   90.00
_cell.angle_gamma   90.00
#
_symmetry.space_group_name_H-M   'P 1'
#
loop_
_entity.id
_entity.type
_entity.pdbx_description
1 polymer ?
#
loop_
_entity_poly.entity_id
_entity_poly.type
_entity_poly.pdbx_seq_one_letter_code
_entity_poly.pdbx_strand_id
1 'polypeptide(L)'
;MSTIDSTDFVPVGTGQTVFTVDEPIEGPLQWLDSPQAVMDFVRSGAVKDTIVLVRGGTTTFLTPALTAGVKGVLTLQGAPSSHLGILSREYGIPCIMGVTFERGMRSARGEIIPADGARIRLDVSSAPQGHVLIEPGAPEAGADAPTAAPAMDAETMAQIQLLLEKFGGEVPHGSAGDKEFRAARITTDVLDLTDASVQRAMTDAEVDDLSKYAGWNMWDCLAARATEGESGLIPRQEYESISFVQIWQRYPEILRFISGEIGADGVVDLGAAARREIGTKANLLHAWALGFGVAFGRGVALELGATADRPEDLRTAYEFQRRLYKGAWGDGPMFTSMREYRAPLLGDEWLTRFQDEKTDLSDPDQRRLFQLFSASTEMLGFLLHFDNRSGLSDSGPYPTADGGFMIVRDHFLTDNDVYQWGHVAGDELPFAVTQAMFFKPDAPLELQLVDIGTLFTEPANYLKYLTGAAVYARDTWDTPIGDIRLLDDAELRTIQQRCDAGSGRLYPHIAAMSRREKIMAGLKVYYADFLLPFARGAGLWDRIVAEFDFFELDPVTSQAYYDLVGDGRAAEMIPRLFLTGAGFPPLPAAAPKPDAAHFPALHVLALRGVATELPGDTAALEAADLVASTPGGYLLTEAGTAGHAALLADERAGLADGALDAAYERFLAANGPFKGLCSAWQSADADARFELLGQLEDLVDRIKPAIRRTADVLPRFAPYGERLTAACEAAVGGDHDMVLSPSKDSVHTIWMELHEDLLVTQGITREQEGSY
;
A
#
# COMPACT_ATOMS: atom_id res chain seq x y z
N MET A 1 22.21 54.49 11.98
CA MET A 1 23.34 54.17 11.09
C MET A 1 24.62 54.19 11.89
N SER A 2 25.06 53.01 12.34
CA SER A 2 26.42 52.75 12.80
C SER A 2 26.88 51.52 12.03
N THR A 3 27.58 51.80 10.94
CA THR A 3 28.54 50.97 10.18
C THR A 3 28.43 49.45 10.27
N ILE A 4 27.77 48.89 9.25
CA ILE A 4 27.98 47.54 8.73
C ILE A 4 29.39 47.52 8.07
N ASP A 5 30.27 46.62 8.48
CA ASP A 5 31.51 46.33 7.76
C ASP A 5 31.17 45.31 6.67
N SER A 6 30.78 45.79 5.48
CA SER A 6 30.21 45.01 4.37
C SER A 6 31.11 44.94 3.12
N THR A 7 32.34 44.45 3.21
CA THR A 7 33.23 44.43 2.03
C THR A 7 33.83 43.11 1.57
N ASP A 8 33.71 42.00 2.30
CA ASP A 8 34.46 40.77 1.95
C ASP A 8 33.60 39.51 1.70
N PHE A 9 32.30 39.61 1.41
CA PHE A 9 31.49 38.45 1.02
C PHE A 9 30.57 38.77 -0.17
N VAL A 10 30.52 37.88 -1.16
CA VAL A 10 29.72 38.01 -2.38
C VAL A 10 28.60 36.96 -2.38
N PRO A 11 27.34 37.32 -2.66
CA PRO A 11 26.25 36.34 -2.80
C PRO A 11 26.52 35.34 -3.92
N VAL A 12 26.32 34.05 -3.65
CA VAL A 12 26.55 32.96 -4.62
C VAL A 12 25.41 31.97 -4.74
N GLY A 13 24.47 31.98 -3.79
CA GLY A 13 23.30 31.12 -3.85
C GLY A 13 22.18 31.58 -2.93
N THR A 14 20.98 31.14 -3.25
CA THR A 14 19.78 31.36 -2.43
C THR A 14 19.00 30.05 -2.30
N GLY A 15 18.29 29.90 -1.19
CA GLY A 15 17.46 28.73 -0.92
C GLY A 15 16.43 29.01 0.17
N GLN A 16 15.81 27.95 0.70
CA GLN A 16 14.76 28.05 1.71
C GLN A 16 15.34 27.92 3.12
N THR A 17 15.07 28.91 3.98
CA THR A 17 15.48 28.90 5.38
C THR A 17 14.70 27.85 6.16
N VAL A 18 15.40 26.94 6.82
CA VAL A 18 14.81 25.88 7.66
C VAL A 18 14.76 26.29 9.13
N PHE A 19 15.85 26.90 9.60
CA PHE A 19 16.02 27.33 10.99
C PHE A 19 16.63 28.72 11.01
N THR A 20 15.93 29.67 11.65
CA THR A 20 16.34 31.07 11.73
C THR A 20 17.21 31.33 12.96
N VAL A 21 18.31 32.04 12.78
CA VAL A 21 19.10 32.65 13.85
C VAL A 21 19.28 34.14 13.58
N ASP A 22 19.38 34.95 14.62
CA ASP A 22 19.41 36.42 14.50
C ASP A 22 20.68 36.93 13.79
N GLU A 23 21.80 36.23 13.93
CA GLU A 23 23.08 36.60 13.33
C GLU A 23 23.54 35.56 12.29
N PRO A 24 24.06 35.98 11.13
CA PRO A 24 24.65 35.07 10.15
C PRO A 24 25.81 34.27 10.73
N ILE A 25 25.94 33.00 10.33
CA ILE A 25 27.09 32.16 10.71
C ILE A 25 28.14 32.13 9.60
N GLU A 26 29.41 31.97 9.97
CA GLU A 26 30.52 31.87 9.02
C GLU A 26 31.41 30.67 9.30
N GLY A 27 31.91 30.01 8.25
CA GLY A 27 32.85 28.91 8.40
C GLY A 27 33.37 28.40 7.06
N PRO A 28 34.43 27.57 7.05
CA PRO A 28 34.80 26.82 5.86
C PRO A 28 33.64 25.90 5.42
N LEU A 29 33.46 25.76 4.12
CA LEU A 29 32.55 24.79 3.52
C LEU A 29 33.22 23.42 3.39
N GLN A 30 32.47 22.34 3.62
CA GLN A 30 32.88 20.99 3.24
C GLN A 30 31.76 20.29 2.46
N TRP A 31 32.04 19.86 1.24
CA TRP A 31 31.19 19.00 0.42
C TRP A 31 31.27 17.55 0.91
N LEU A 32 30.11 16.92 1.12
CA LEU A 32 30.00 15.53 1.55
C LEU A 32 29.11 14.75 0.57
N ASP A 33 29.71 13.88 -0.25
CA ASP A 33 29.02 13.12 -1.30
C ASP A 33 29.03 11.60 -1.09
N SER A 34 29.63 11.13 0.00
CA SER A 34 29.67 9.71 0.34
C SER A 34 29.68 9.49 1.85
N PRO A 35 29.20 8.32 2.35
CA PRO A 35 29.28 8.01 3.77
C PRO A 35 30.72 8.03 4.31
N GLN A 36 31.70 7.68 3.45
CA GLN A 36 33.11 7.75 3.81
C GLN A 36 33.58 9.19 4.03
N ALA A 37 33.18 10.13 3.16
CA ALA A 37 33.47 11.54 3.33
C ALA A 37 32.88 12.11 4.64
N VAL A 38 31.66 11.70 5.01
CA VAL A 38 31.04 12.09 6.29
C VAL A 38 31.85 11.57 7.48
N MET A 39 32.27 10.30 7.45
CA MET A 39 33.09 9.72 8.52
C MET A 39 34.48 10.35 8.62
N ASP A 40 35.10 10.69 7.49
CA ASP A 40 36.40 11.37 7.44
C ASP A 40 36.28 12.80 7.97
N PHE A 41 35.22 13.50 7.60
CA PHE A 41 34.91 14.83 8.10
C PHE A 41 34.75 14.85 9.63
N VAL A 42 33.95 13.94 10.20
CA VAL A 42 33.77 13.90 11.66
C VAL A 42 35.06 13.56 12.40
N ARG A 43 35.92 12.69 11.82
CA ARG A 43 37.23 12.36 12.39
C ARG A 43 38.26 13.50 12.30
N SER A 44 38.05 14.49 11.44
CA SER A 44 38.94 15.65 11.31
C SER A 44 39.00 16.53 12.56
N GLY A 45 37.96 16.51 13.39
CA GLY A 45 37.82 17.35 14.58
C GLY A 45 37.37 18.79 14.31
N ALA A 46 37.15 19.19 13.05
CA ALA A 46 36.76 20.56 12.66
C ALA A 46 35.23 20.79 12.65
N VAL A 47 34.42 19.80 13.05
CA VAL A 47 32.97 19.75 12.80
C VAL A 47 32.22 21.01 13.25
N LYS A 48 32.50 21.49 14.45
CA LYS A 48 31.80 22.64 15.08
C LYS A 48 32.08 23.98 14.39
N ASP A 49 33.13 24.05 13.59
CA ASP A 49 33.55 25.27 12.90
C ASP A 49 33.17 25.27 11.41
N THR A 50 32.78 24.11 10.86
CA THR A 50 32.53 23.89 9.43
C THR A 50 31.05 23.91 9.08
N ILE A 51 30.71 24.50 7.93
CA ILE A 51 29.40 24.39 7.30
C ILE A 51 29.47 23.29 6.25
N VAL A 52 28.53 22.35 6.27
CA VAL A 52 28.53 21.22 5.32
C VAL A 52 27.56 21.46 4.17
N LEU A 53 27.95 21.04 2.97
CA LEU A 53 27.11 21.01 1.78
C LEU A 53 26.90 19.56 1.33
N VAL A 54 25.65 19.20 1.07
CA VAL A 54 25.27 17.89 0.51
C VAL A 54 24.34 18.07 -0.69
N ARG A 55 24.25 17.06 -1.56
CA ARG A 55 23.39 17.11 -2.75
C ARG A 55 21.91 17.16 -2.37
N GLY A 56 21.42 16.02 -1.92
CA GLY A 56 20.13 15.81 -1.26
C GLY A 56 20.44 14.86 -0.13
N GLY A 57 19.69 14.92 0.95
CA GLY A 57 19.98 14.09 2.09
C GLY A 57 18.72 13.79 2.86
N THR A 58 18.41 12.50 2.96
CA THR A 58 17.69 12.02 4.14
C THR A 58 18.58 12.24 5.36
N THR A 59 17.96 12.39 6.52
CA THR A 59 18.70 12.76 7.72
C THR A 59 19.77 11.75 8.10
N THR A 60 19.55 10.48 7.79
CA THR A 60 20.50 9.41 8.14
C THR A 60 21.87 9.57 7.48
N PHE A 61 21.95 10.17 6.29
CA PHE A 61 23.23 10.41 5.62
C PHE A 61 24.15 11.35 6.42
N LEU A 62 23.57 12.37 7.07
CA LEU A 62 24.28 13.38 7.86
C LEU A 62 24.31 13.09 9.36
N THR A 63 23.79 11.94 9.83
CA THR A 63 23.73 11.58 11.25
C THR A 63 25.03 11.89 12.02
N PRO A 64 26.23 11.48 11.55
CA PRO A 64 27.45 11.74 12.29
C PRO A 64 27.78 13.24 12.41
N ALA A 65 27.53 14.02 11.35
CA ALA A 65 27.81 15.45 11.34
C ALA A 65 26.84 16.22 12.25
N LEU A 66 25.56 15.87 12.22
CA LEU A 66 24.52 16.48 13.06
C LEU A 66 24.77 16.16 14.55
N THR A 67 25.04 14.89 14.87
CA THR A 67 25.34 14.46 16.26
C THR A 67 26.61 15.10 16.80
N ALA A 68 27.63 15.30 15.96
CA ALA A 68 28.87 15.98 16.34
C ALA A 68 28.73 17.52 16.47
N GLY A 69 27.57 18.09 16.12
CA GLY A 69 27.26 19.50 16.28
C GLY A 69 27.86 20.39 15.20
N VAL A 70 27.64 20.04 13.92
CA VAL A 70 28.07 20.84 12.77
C VAL A 70 27.56 22.28 12.85
N LYS A 71 28.36 23.25 12.35
CA LYS A 71 28.03 24.68 12.46
C LYS A 71 26.79 25.08 11.67
N GLY A 72 26.60 24.49 10.50
CA GLY A 72 25.47 24.75 9.62
C GLY A 72 25.37 23.73 8.48
N VAL A 73 24.20 23.66 7.86
CA VAL A 73 23.89 22.67 6.80
C VAL A 73 23.34 23.38 5.55
N LEU A 74 23.87 22.98 4.40
CA LEU A 74 23.41 23.38 3.08
C LEU A 74 23.02 22.15 2.26
N THR A 75 21.92 22.23 1.51
CA THR A 75 21.55 21.20 0.54
C THR A 75 21.24 21.78 -0.85
N LEU A 76 21.52 21.03 -1.92
CA LEU A 76 21.12 21.39 -3.29
C LEU A 76 19.66 21.01 -3.59
N GLN A 77 19.13 20.02 -2.89
CA GLN A 77 17.77 19.48 -3.03
C GLN A 77 17.07 19.42 -1.66
N GLY A 78 15.74 19.29 -1.65
CA GLY A 78 14.93 19.25 -0.43
C GLY A 78 14.22 20.57 -0.12
N ALA A 79 13.31 20.50 0.85
CA ALA A 79 12.53 21.63 1.36
C ALA A 79 12.52 21.61 2.91
N PRO A 80 12.16 22.71 3.60
CA PRO A 80 12.06 22.76 5.06
C PRO A 80 11.14 21.69 5.68
N SER A 81 10.14 21.21 4.93
CA SER A 81 9.25 20.10 5.30
C SER A 81 9.91 18.72 5.25
N SER A 82 11.08 18.60 4.61
CA SER A 82 11.83 17.33 4.58
C SER A 82 12.30 16.91 5.97
N HIS A 83 12.56 15.62 6.12
CA HIS A 83 12.99 15.08 7.41
C HIS A 83 14.34 15.66 7.90
N LEU A 84 15.30 15.91 7.02
CA LEU A 84 16.55 16.60 7.38
C LEU A 84 16.27 18.03 7.85
N GLY A 85 15.28 18.69 7.25
CA GLY A 85 14.79 19.98 7.70
C GLY A 85 14.25 19.92 9.13
N ILE A 86 13.41 18.93 9.45
CA ILE A 86 12.88 18.70 10.80
C ILE A 86 14.03 18.57 11.80
N LEU A 87 14.94 17.62 11.60
CA LEU A 87 16.02 17.36 12.54
C LEU A 87 17.00 18.53 12.69
N SER A 88 17.29 19.27 11.61
CA SER A 88 18.11 20.48 11.72
C SER A 88 17.49 21.49 12.69
N ARG A 89 16.15 21.60 12.74
CA ARG A 89 15.45 22.45 13.72
C ARG A 89 15.54 21.89 15.13
N GLU A 90 15.45 20.57 15.31
CA GLU A 90 15.52 19.94 16.63
C GLU A 90 16.88 20.10 17.28
N TYR A 91 17.95 19.94 16.49
CA TYR A 91 19.32 20.23 16.96
C TYR A 91 19.58 21.74 17.12
N GLY A 92 18.78 22.60 16.49
CA GLY A 92 18.97 24.04 16.44
C GLY A 92 20.12 24.47 15.52
N ILE A 93 20.32 23.75 14.42
CA ILE A 93 21.40 23.97 13.46
C ILE A 93 20.90 24.87 12.31
N PRO A 94 21.56 26.01 12.05
CA PRO A 94 21.27 26.85 10.88
C PRO A 94 21.32 26.05 9.58
N CYS A 95 20.25 26.10 8.81
CA CYS A 95 20.11 25.28 7.61
C CYS A 95 19.37 26.02 6.49
N ILE A 96 19.92 25.92 5.27
CA ILE A 96 19.27 26.35 4.02
C ILE A 96 19.17 25.14 3.10
N MET A 97 17.97 24.88 2.57
CA MET A 97 17.72 23.77 1.65
C MET A 97 17.35 24.25 0.25
N GLY A 98 17.62 23.39 -0.74
CA GLY A 98 17.30 23.65 -2.14
C GLY A 98 18.12 24.80 -2.74
N VAL A 99 19.38 24.93 -2.32
CA VAL A 99 20.25 26.02 -2.76
C VAL A 99 20.69 25.80 -4.21
N THR A 100 20.47 26.82 -5.03
CA THR A 100 21.07 26.89 -6.36
C THR A 100 22.26 27.83 -6.33
N PHE A 101 23.44 27.33 -6.71
CA PHE A 101 24.66 28.14 -6.82
C PHE A 101 24.84 28.65 -8.23
N GLU A 102 25.14 29.95 -8.36
CA GLU A 102 25.37 30.59 -9.65
C GLU A 102 26.82 30.41 -10.13
N ARG A 103 27.75 30.15 -9.21
CA ARG A 103 29.20 30.08 -9.44
C ARG A 103 29.88 29.10 -8.48
N GLY A 104 30.96 28.47 -8.93
CA GLY A 104 31.71 27.48 -8.12
C GLY A 104 32.52 26.49 -8.96
N MET A 105 32.92 25.40 -8.33
CA MET A 105 33.52 24.23 -8.99
C MET A 105 32.44 23.26 -9.45
N ARG A 106 32.78 22.40 -10.42
CA ARG A 106 31.92 21.28 -10.82
C ARG A 106 32.22 20.04 -9.98
N SER A 107 31.20 19.47 -9.37
CA SER A 107 31.29 18.18 -8.67
C SER A 107 31.53 17.02 -9.64
N ALA A 108 31.80 15.82 -9.11
CA ALA A 108 31.89 14.59 -9.89
C ALA A 108 30.59 14.24 -10.66
N ARG A 109 29.43 14.73 -10.17
CA ARG A 109 28.11 14.54 -10.81
C ARG A 109 27.66 15.76 -11.64
N GLY A 110 28.52 16.76 -11.81
CA GLY A 110 28.31 17.91 -12.68
C GLY A 110 27.60 19.12 -12.05
N GLU A 111 27.27 19.06 -10.75
CA GLU A 111 26.66 20.20 -10.04
C GLU A 111 27.66 21.35 -9.84
N ILE A 112 27.17 22.59 -9.81
CA ILE A 112 27.97 23.75 -9.46
C ILE A 112 27.89 23.93 -7.93
N ILE A 113 29.03 23.85 -7.26
CA ILE A 113 29.16 23.97 -5.80
C ILE A 113 30.39 24.78 -5.43
N PRO A 114 30.41 25.50 -4.29
CA PRO A 114 31.65 26.15 -3.84
C PRO A 114 32.75 25.12 -3.53
N ALA A 115 34.01 25.54 -3.62
CA ALA A 115 35.14 24.66 -3.35
C ALA A 115 35.24 24.29 -1.85
N ASP A 116 35.74 23.08 -1.57
CA ASP A 116 36.08 22.66 -0.21
C ASP A 116 37.06 23.63 0.45
N GLY A 117 36.78 23.95 1.72
CA GLY A 117 37.56 24.89 2.52
C GLY A 117 37.24 26.37 2.27
N ALA A 118 36.46 26.71 1.23
CA ALA A 118 36.08 28.10 0.96
C ALA A 118 35.28 28.66 2.13
N ARG A 119 35.62 29.87 2.59
CA ARG A 119 34.87 30.50 3.69
C ARG A 119 33.54 31.02 3.17
N ILE A 120 32.45 30.55 3.76
CA ILE A 120 31.10 30.99 3.44
C ILE A 120 30.42 31.66 4.64
N ARG A 121 29.48 32.55 4.34
CA ARG A 121 28.53 33.14 5.28
C ARG A 121 27.14 32.63 4.95
N LEU A 122 26.48 32.05 5.94
CA LEU A 122 25.12 31.58 5.88
C LEU A 122 24.21 32.57 6.60
N ASP A 123 23.36 33.28 5.84
CA ASP A 123 22.38 34.20 6.39
C ASP A 123 20.99 33.53 6.39
N VAL A 124 20.55 33.17 7.59
CA VAL A 124 19.22 32.60 7.88
C VAL A 124 18.41 33.52 8.80
N SER A 125 18.74 34.81 8.84
CA SER A 125 18.03 35.78 9.70
C SER A 125 16.59 36.05 9.24
N SER A 126 16.24 35.66 8.00
CA SER A 126 14.91 35.77 7.42
C SER A 126 14.35 34.43 6.94
N ALA A 127 13.02 34.32 6.90
CA ALA A 127 12.27 33.26 6.24
C ALA A 127 11.22 33.91 5.31
N PRO A 128 10.86 33.28 4.17
CA PRO A 128 11.24 31.93 3.76
C PRO A 128 12.60 31.80 3.06
N GLN A 129 13.24 32.91 2.67
CA GLN A 129 14.51 32.88 1.93
C GLN A 129 15.73 33.06 2.82
N GLY A 130 16.75 32.24 2.55
CA GLY A 130 18.09 32.34 3.12
C GLY A 130 19.13 32.55 2.03
N HIS A 131 20.27 33.14 2.40
CA HIS A 131 21.33 33.54 1.47
C HIS A 131 22.66 32.88 1.82
N VAL A 132 23.37 32.45 0.77
CA VAL A 132 24.75 31.95 0.86
C VAL A 132 25.69 32.95 0.21
N LEU A 133 26.68 33.42 0.96
CA LEU A 133 27.72 34.31 0.48
C LEU A 133 29.09 33.63 0.64
N ILE A 134 30.03 33.96 -0.25
CA ILE A 134 31.40 33.42 -0.25
C ILE A 134 32.43 34.54 -0.19
N GLU A 135 33.60 34.26 0.37
CA GLU A 135 34.74 35.19 0.31
C GLU A 135 35.22 35.44 -1.14
N PRO A 136 35.64 36.68 -1.49
CA PRO A 136 36.21 37.00 -2.78
C PRO A 136 37.44 36.15 -3.12
N GLY A 137 37.52 35.68 -4.37
CA GLY A 137 38.69 34.94 -4.87
C GLY A 137 38.71 33.45 -4.53
N ALA A 138 37.61 32.90 -4.01
CA ALA A 138 37.42 31.47 -3.87
C ALA A 138 37.60 30.76 -5.25
N PRO A 139 38.15 29.52 -5.28
CA PRO A 139 38.38 28.80 -6.53
C PRO A 139 37.10 28.59 -7.35
N GLU A 140 37.12 28.99 -8.62
CA GLU A 140 36.07 28.74 -9.61
C GLU A 140 36.62 27.83 -10.73
N ALA A 141 35.81 26.91 -11.26
CA ALA A 141 36.25 26.05 -12.36
C ALA A 141 36.33 26.83 -13.69
N GLY A 142 37.35 26.52 -14.51
CA GLY A 142 37.40 26.94 -15.93
C GLY A 142 36.36 26.20 -16.78
N ALA A 143 35.91 26.84 -17.87
CA ALA A 143 34.75 26.43 -18.67
C ALA A 143 34.80 25.05 -19.38
N ASP A 144 35.90 24.29 -19.26
CA ASP A 144 36.21 23.12 -20.11
C ASP A 144 36.24 21.77 -19.34
N ALA A 145 35.24 21.48 -18.52
CA ALA A 145 35.04 20.14 -17.95
C ALA A 145 33.94 19.39 -18.73
N PRO A 146 34.15 18.13 -19.15
CA PRO A 146 33.18 17.38 -19.95
C PRO A 146 31.88 17.14 -19.17
N THR A 147 30.75 17.41 -19.83
CA THR A 147 29.40 17.12 -19.36
C THR A 147 29.19 15.61 -19.31
N ALA A 148 29.06 15.04 -18.10
CA ALA A 148 28.63 13.66 -17.90
C ALA A 148 27.10 13.58 -17.70
N ALA A 149 26.53 12.45 -18.10
CA ALA A 149 25.09 12.23 -18.14
C ALA A 149 24.44 12.30 -16.74
N PRO A 150 23.25 12.90 -16.63
CA PRO A 150 22.52 12.99 -15.37
C PRO A 150 21.99 11.61 -14.94
N ALA A 151 22.00 11.35 -13.62
CA ALA A 151 21.46 10.12 -13.02
C ALA A 151 19.92 9.99 -13.17
N MET A 152 19.27 11.09 -13.53
CA MET A 152 17.90 11.17 -14.03
C MET A 152 17.86 12.42 -14.90
N ASP A 153 17.51 12.32 -16.18
CA ASP A 153 17.70 13.45 -17.08
C ASP A 153 16.86 14.67 -16.70
N ALA A 154 17.35 15.86 -17.07
CA ALA A 154 16.68 17.11 -16.76
C ALA A 154 15.25 17.17 -17.35
N GLU A 155 15.01 16.38 -18.40
CA GLU A 155 13.72 16.22 -19.05
C GLU A 155 12.75 15.41 -18.16
N THR A 156 13.21 14.35 -17.52
CA THR A 156 12.47 13.51 -16.57
C THR A 156 12.14 14.28 -15.29
N MET A 157 13.10 15.05 -14.75
CA MET A 157 12.83 15.95 -13.63
C MET A 157 11.82 17.04 -14.00
N ALA A 158 11.95 17.64 -15.18
CA ALA A 158 10.97 18.60 -15.69
C ALA A 158 9.60 17.94 -15.90
N GLN A 159 9.55 16.67 -16.29
CA GLN A 159 8.33 15.92 -16.50
C GLN A 159 7.66 15.51 -15.19
N ILE A 160 8.43 15.16 -14.15
CA ILE A 160 7.92 14.97 -12.79
C ILE A 160 7.40 16.30 -12.23
N GLN A 161 8.12 17.40 -12.42
CA GLN A 161 7.66 18.73 -12.00
C GLN A 161 6.39 19.16 -12.75
N LEU A 162 6.29 18.86 -14.04
CA LEU A 162 5.09 19.07 -14.84
C LEU A 162 3.93 18.20 -14.35
N LEU A 163 4.19 16.95 -13.96
CA LEU A 163 3.18 16.07 -13.36
C LEU A 163 2.71 16.62 -12.01
N LEU A 164 3.60 17.13 -11.17
CA LEU A 164 3.28 17.79 -9.91
C LEU A 164 2.44 19.05 -10.13
N GLU A 165 2.82 19.91 -11.07
CA GLU A 165 2.06 21.11 -11.42
C GLU A 165 0.70 20.78 -12.03
N LYS A 166 0.62 19.73 -12.86
CA LYS A 166 -0.63 19.29 -13.48
C LYS A 166 -1.58 18.65 -12.46
N PHE A 167 -1.07 17.79 -11.59
CA PHE A 167 -1.87 17.11 -10.56
C PHE A 167 -2.28 18.07 -9.43
N GLY A 168 -1.34 18.90 -8.95
CA GLY A 168 -1.62 19.98 -7.99
C GLY A 168 -2.46 21.12 -8.57
N GLY A 169 -2.54 21.24 -9.89
CA GLY A 169 -3.47 22.14 -10.59
C GLY A 169 -4.90 21.62 -10.68
N GLU A 170 -5.15 20.32 -10.42
CA GLU A 170 -6.48 19.71 -10.47
C GLU A 170 -7.19 19.66 -9.11
N VAL A 171 -6.45 19.56 -7.99
CA VAL A 171 -7.00 19.53 -6.63
C VAL A 171 -6.02 20.20 -5.66
N PRO A 172 -6.45 21.12 -4.78
CA PRO A 172 -5.56 21.77 -3.83
C PRO A 172 -5.06 20.79 -2.75
N HIS A 173 -4.03 21.21 -2.00
CA HIS A 173 -3.56 20.50 -0.80
C HIS A 173 -4.48 20.73 0.41
N GLY A 174 -4.33 19.89 1.43
CA GLY A 174 -4.91 20.13 2.73
C GLY A 174 -6.43 19.94 2.78
N SER A 175 -7.07 20.56 3.77
CA SER A 175 -8.52 20.38 4.04
C SER A 175 -9.41 20.90 2.91
N ALA A 176 -8.92 21.82 2.08
CA ALA A 176 -9.64 22.26 0.88
C ALA A 176 -9.62 21.17 -0.20
N GLY A 177 -8.46 20.55 -0.39
CA GLY A 177 -8.26 19.41 -1.29
C GLY A 177 -9.15 18.22 -0.95
N ASP A 178 -9.20 17.86 0.33
CA ASP A 178 -10.07 16.79 0.82
C ASP A 178 -11.53 17.02 0.38
N LYS A 179 -12.06 18.20 0.68
CA LYS A 179 -13.47 18.54 0.40
C LYS A 179 -13.77 18.50 -1.09
N GLU A 180 -12.89 19.07 -1.90
CA GLU A 180 -13.04 19.11 -3.36
C GLU A 180 -12.93 17.71 -3.96
N PHE A 181 -11.93 16.92 -3.55
CA PHE A 181 -11.72 15.57 -4.06
C PHE A 181 -12.91 14.67 -3.76
N ARG A 182 -13.40 14.68 -2.50
CA ARG A 182 -14.56 13.89 -2.11
C ARG A 182 -15.81 14.29 -2.88
N ALA A 183 -16.09 15.59 -2.98
CA ALA A 183 -17.27 16.08 -3.70
C ALA A 183 -17.25 15.72 -5.20
N ALA A 184 -16.06 15.66 -5.81
CA ALA A 184 -15.93 15.45 -7.25
C ALA A 184 -15.76 13.97 -7.66
N ARG A 185 -15.11 13.14 -6.82
CA ARG A 185 -14.60 11.82 -7.24
C ARG A 185 -15.06 10.63 -6.37
N ILE A 186 -15.67 10.89 -5.22
CA ILE A 186 -16.16 9.84 -4.31
C ILE A 186 -17.68 9.76 -4.41
N THR A 187 -18.19 8.53 -4.59
CA THR A 187 -19.60 8.24 -4.91
C THR A 187 -20.33 7.44 -3.83
N THR A 188 -19.57 6.86 -2.90
CA THR A 188 -20.05 6.02 -1.81
C THR A 188 -19.71 6.65 -0.45
N ASP A 189 -20.38 6.20 0.60
CA ASP A 189 -20.07 6.60 1.99
C ASP A 189 -18.89 5.79 2.56
N VAL A 190 -18.04 5.21 1.71
CA VAL A 190 -16.94 4.34 2.17
C VAL A 190 -16.04 5.09 3.14
N LEU A 191 -15.74 6.37 2.93
CA LEU A 191 -14.80 7.10 3.79
C LEU A 191 -15.33 7.40 5.21
N ASP A 192 -16.60 7.09 5.49
CA ASP A 192 -17.22 7.19 6.81
C ASP A 192 -17.35 5.81 7.47
N LEU A 193 -16.85 5.73 8.70
CA LEU A 193 -16.82 4.53 9.52
C LEU A 193 -18.08 4.45 10.37
N THR A 194 -18.74 3.29 10.35
CA THR A 194 -19.87 2.94 11.21
C THR A 194 -19.72 1.50 11.67
N ASP A 195 -20.40 1.11 12.74
CA ASP A 195 -20.44 -0.31 13.15
C ASP A 195 -20.91 -1.21 11.99
N ALA A 196 -21.94 -0.79 11.26
CA ALA A 196 -22.45 -1.56 10.13
C ALA A 196 -21.45 -1.64 8.96
N SER A 197 -20.69 -0.57 8.68
CA SER A 197 -19.80 -0.53 7.51
C SER A 197 -18.52 -1.34 7.67
N VAL A 198 -18.08 -1.65 8.89
CA VAL A 198 -16.88 -2.49 9.14
C VAL A 198 -17.18 -3.97 9.35
N GLN A 199 -18.46 -4.33 9.51
CA GLN A 199 -18.91 -5.71 9.76
C GLN A 199 -19.35 -6.46 8.50
N ARG A 200 -19.53 -5.75 7.38
CA ARG A 200 -19.91 -6.34 6.09
C ARG A 200 -18.75 -6.30 5.10
N ALA A 201 -18.88 -7.11 4.06
CA ALA A 201 -18.00 -7.00 2.90
C ALA A 201 -18.18 -5.66 2.18
N MET A 202 -17.07 -5.07 1.72
CA MET A 202 -17.10 -3.89 0.85
C MET A 202 -17.58 -4.26 -0.55
N THR A 203 -18.25 -3.35 -1.23
CA THR A 203 -18.59 -3.47 -2.66
C THR A 203 -17.43 -2.99 -3.55
N ASP A 204 -17.43 -3.34 -4.83
CA ASP A 204 -16.40 -2.89 -5.79
C ASP A 204 -16.34 -1.37 -5.89
N ALA A 205 -17.49 -0.70 -5.90
CA ALA A 205 -17.57 0.76 -5.92
C ALA A 205 -16.91 1.40 -4.68
N GLU A 206 -17.06 0.78 -3.51
CA GLU A 206 -16.41 1.24 -2.27
C GLU A 206 -14.90 1.00 -2.29
N VAL A 207 -14.43 -0.13 -2.85
CA VAL A 207 -13.01 -0.42 -3.04
C VAL A 207 -12.37 0.56 -4.03
N ASP A 208 -13.06 0.88 -5.12
CA ASP A 208 -12.62 1.87 -6.11
C ASP A 208 -12.55 3.28 -5.50
N ASP A 209 -13.59 3.71 -4.80
CA ASP A 209 -13.62 5.02 -4.15
C ASP A 209 -12.52 5.16 -3.09
N LEU A 210 -12.30 4.12 -2.28
CA LEU A 210 -11.22 4.12 -1.31
C LEU A 210 -9.84 4.13 -2.00
N SER A 211 -9.67 3.44 -3.13
CA SER A 211 -8.41 3.48 -3.92
C SER A 211 -8.15 4.86 -4.52
N LYS A 212 -9.18 5.52 -5.07
CA LYS A 212 -9.06 6.91 -5.56
C LYS A 212 -8.64 7.84 -4.43
N TYR A 213 -9.30 7.74 -3.27
CA TYR A 213 -8.98 8.58 -2.13
C TYR A 213 -7.59 8.27 -1.57
N ALA A 214 -7.19 7.00 -1.49
CA ALA A 214 -5.85 6.60 -1.07
C ALA A 214 -4.76 7.19 -1.97
N GLY A 215 -4.98 7.22 -3.29
CA GLY A 215 -4.07 7.88 -4.24
C GLY A 215 -3.92 9.38 -3.99
N TRP A 216 -5.03 10.08 -3.72
CA TRP A 216 -4.99 11.51 -3.37
C TRP A 216 -4.41 11.77 -1.99
N ASN A 217 -4.83 11.02 -0.96
CA ASN A 217 -4.34 11.13 0.41
C ASN A 217 -2.82 10.86 0.45
N MET A 218 -2.33 9.91 -0.35
CA MET A 218 -0.90 9.66 -0.47
C MET A 218 -0.15 10.84 -1.08
N TRP A 219 -0.66 11.37 -2.20
CA TRP A 219 -0.11 12.57 -2.79
C TRP A 219 -0.11 13.72 -1.77
N ASP A 220 -1.19 13.95 -1.03
CA ASP A 220 -1.27 15.03 -0.05
C ASP A 220 -0.29 14.83 1.13
N CYS A 221 -0.17 13.60 1.65
CA CYS A 221 0.77 13.25 2.70
C CYS A 221 2.24 13.38 2.26
N LEU A 222 2.54 13.13 0.98
CA LEU A 222 3.90 13.09 0.45
C LEU A 222 4.29 14.27 -0.45
N ALA A 223 3.38 15.14 -0.85
CA ALA A 223 3.70 16.23 -1.77
C ALA A 223 4.66 17.24 -1.15
N ALA A 224 4.53 17.50 0.16
CA ALA A 224 5.51 18.27 0.92
C ALA A 224 6.91 17.60 0.95
N ARG A 225 7.00 16.32 0.55
CA ARG A 225 8.20 15.48 0.50
C ARG A 225 8.67 15.15 -0.92
N ALA A 226 7.97 15.57 -1.97
CA ALA A 226 8.34 15.30 -3.37
C ALA A 226 9.73 15.84 -3.75
N THR A 227 10.28 16.75 -2.92
CA THR A 227 11.62 17.33 -3.04
C THR A 227 12.70 16.60 -2.23
N GLU A 228 12.36 15.59 -1.41
CA GLU A 228 13.33 14.78 -0.67
C GLU A 228 14.24 14.02 -1.65
N GLY A 229 15.48 14.48 -1.78
CA GLY A 229 16.48 13.89 -2.67
C GLY A 229 16.90 12.47 -2.27
N GLU A 230 17.70 11.86 -3.15
CA GLU A 230 18.33 10.55 -2.94
C GLU A 230 19.13 10.53 -1.61
N SER A 231 18.97 9.47 -0.80
CA SER A 231 19.84 9.26 0.37
C SER A 231 21.20 8.72 -0.09
N GLY A 232 22.28 9.40 0.31
CA GLY A 232 23.64 8.91 0.04
C GLY A 232 24.02 7.66 0.84
N LEU A 233 23.21 7.23 1.81
CA LEU A 233 23.48 6.05 2.65
C LEU A 233 22.55 4.87 2.32
N ILE A 234 21.26 5.15 2.10
CA ILE A 234 20.17 4.16 2.12
C ILE A 234 19.39 4.17 0.79
N PRO A 235 19.29 3.06 0.04
CA PRO A 235 18.61 3.01 -1.26
C PRO A 235 17.08 2.90 -1.11
N ARG A 236 16.43 4.03 -0.79
CA ARG A 236 15.01 4.10 -0.42
C ARG A 236 14.08 3.63 -1.53
N GLN A 237 14.21 4.19 -2.73
CA GLN A 237 13.30 3.86 -3.84
C GLN A 237 13.32 2.36 -4.16
N GLU A 238 14.50 1.74 -4.09
CA GLU A 238 14.69 0.32 -4.36
C GLU A 238 14.07 -0.56 -3.28
N TYR A 239 14.30 -0.29 -1.99
CA TYR A 239 13.65 -1.13 -0.98
C TYR A 239 12.15 -0.87 -0.93
N GLU A 240 11.67 0.37 -1.11
CA GLU A 240 10.24 0.69 -1.06
C GLU A 240 9.49 -0.10 -2.13
N SER A 241 9.96 -0.05 -3.37
CA SER A 241 9.36 -0.78 -4.49
C SER A 241 9.25 -2.29 -4.23
N ILE A 242 10.34 -2.93 -3.78
CA ILE A 242 10.33 -4.37 -3.50
C ILE A 242 9.45 -4.71 -2.29
N SER A 243 9.45 -3.85 -1.26
CA SER A 243 8.60 -4.03 -0.09
C SER A 243 7.13 -4.07 -0.46
N PHE A 244 6.69 -3.16 -1.32
CA PHE A 244 5.29 -3.10 -1.73
C PHE A 244 4.88 -4.32 -2.58
N VAL A 245 5.77 -4.83 -3.44
CA VAL A 245 5.51 -6.11 -4.13
C VAL A 245 5.36 -7.25 -3.11
N GLN A 246 6.27 -7.35 -2.12
CA GLN A 246 6.17 -8.36 -1.06
C GLN A 246 4.88 -8.24 -0.25
N ILE A 247 4.51 -7.02 0.13
CA ILE A 247 3.28 -6.72 0.86
C ILE A 247 2.07 -7.20 0.05
N TRP A 248 2.00 -6.87 -1.26
CA TRP A 248 0.92 -7.34 -2.13
C TRP A 248 0.82 -8.86 -2.22
N GLN A 249 1.96 -9.56 -2.24
CA GLN A 249 1.97 -11.02 -2.33
C GLN A 249 1.59 -11.71 -1.02
N ARG A 250 1.95 -11.15 0.14
CA ARG A 250 1.89 -11.90 1.41
C ARG A 250 0.90 -11.35 2.44
N TYR A 251 0.64 -10.05 2.49
CA TYR A 251 -0.27 -9.51 3.50
C TYR A 251 -1.70 -10.03 3.39
N PRO A 252 -2.34 -10.15 2.21
CA PRO A 252 -3.75 -10.53 2.14
C PRO A 252 -4.10 -11.84 2.85
N GLU A 253 -3.26 -12.88 2.71
CA GLU A 253 -3.45 -14.15 3.41
C GLU A 253 -3.27 -14.03 4.92
N ILE A 254 -2.29 -13.22 5.38
CA ILE A 254 -2.03 -12.99 6.80
C ILE A 254 -3.15 -12.17 7.43
N LEU A 255 -3.68 -11.16 6.73
CA LEU A 255 -4.80 -10.33 7.20
C LEU A 255 -6.09 -11.15 7.30
N ARG A 256 -6.33 -12.09 6.37
CA ARG A 256 -7.42 -13.08 6.48
C ARG A 256 -7.23 -13.98 7.68
N PHE A 257 -6.01 -14.46 7.90
CA PHE A 257 -5.67 -15.30 9.06
C PHE A 257 -5.93 -14.60 10.38
N ILE A 258 -5.39 -13.39 10.58
CA ILE A 258 -5.64 -12.59 11.80
C ILE A 258 -7.14 -12.37 11.98
N SER A 259 -7.85 -11.94 10.94
CA SER A 259 -9.30 -11.70 11.01
C SER A 259 -10.09 -12.97 11.32
N GLY A 260 -9.64 -14.14 10.85
CA GLY A 260 -10.27 -15.43 11.14
C GLY A 260 -10.09 -15.86 12.59
N GLU A 261 -8.96 -15.52 13.21
CA GLU A 261 -8.66 -15.89 14.61
C GLU A 261 -9.35 -14.96 15.62
N ILE A 262 -9.39 -13.64 15.36
CA ILE A 262 -9.91 -12.66 16.34
C ILE A 262 -11.25 -12.02 15.95
N GLY A 263 -11.74 -12.27 14.73
CA GLY A 263 -12.96 -11.66 14.20
C GLY A 263 -12.82 -10.17 13.90
N ALA A 264 -13.86 -9.58 13.29
CA ALA A 264 -13.88 -8.16 12.96
C ALA A 264 -13.78 -7.26 14.20
N ASP A 265 -14.47 -7.61 15.28
CA ASP A 265 -14.43 -6.87 16.56
C ASP A 265 -13.05 -6.92 17.21
N GLY A 266 -12.32 -8.03 17.08
CA GLY A 266 -10.94 -8.13 17.54
C GLY A 266 -10.03 -7.17 16.79
N VAL A 267 -10.16 -7.07 15.46
CA VAL A 267 -9.39 -6.10 14.66
C VAL A 267 -9.75 -4.65 15.05
N VAL A 268 -11.03 -4.36 15.33
CA VAL A 268 -11.43 -3.05 15.86
C VAL A 268 -10.76 -2.77 17.21
N ASP A 269 -10.69 -3.75 18.11
CA ASP A 269 -10.02 -3.57 19.40
C ASP A 269 -8.51 -3.37 19.27
N LEU A 270 -7.84 -4.02 18.30
CA LEU A 270 -6.44 -3.75 17.98
C LEU A 270 -6.21 -2.28 17.61
N GLY A 271 -7.10 -1.70 16.79
CA GLY A 271 -7.04 -0.28 16.43
C GLY A 271 -7.28 0.66 17.61
N ALA A 272 -8.08 0.24 18.59
CA ALA A 272 -8.36 1.02 19.79
C ALA A 272 -7.15 1.12 20.75
N ALA A 273 -6.08 0.35 20.55
CA ALA A 273 -4.83 0.49 21.28
C ALA A 273 -4.26 1.93 21.17
N ALA A 274 -4.42 2.59 20.02
CA ALA A 274 -3.99 3.98 19.79
C ALA A 274 -4.62 5.01 20.77
N ARG A 275 -5.71 4.63 21.45
CA ARG A 275 -6.41 5.47 22.42
C ARG A 275 -5.97 5.18 23.86
N ARG A 276 -5.43 3.99 24.11
CA ARG A 276 -5.15 3.44 25.44
C ARG A 276 -3.67 3.42 25.79
N GLU A 277 -2.81 3.34 24.77
CA GLU A 277 -1.37 3.12 24.95
C GLU A 277 -0.55 4.27 24.38
N ILE A 278 0.60 4.51 25.00
CA ILE A 278 1.66 5.39 24.49
C ILE A 278 2.91 4.56 24.16
N GLY A 279 3.77 5.09 23.31
CA GLY A 279 4.95 4.34 22.85
C GLY A 279 4.55 3.05 22.15
N THR A 280 3.45 3.07 21.38
CA THR A 280 2.92 1.91 20.65
C THR A 280 2.97 2.13 19.15
N LYS A 281 3.39 1.11 18.41
CA LYS A 281 3.30 1.09 16.94
C LYS A 281 1.87 0.77 16.46
N ALA A 282 0.94 0.38 17.33
CA ALA A 282 -0.48 0.28 16.98
C ALA A 282 -1.11 1.69 16.87
N ASN A 283 -0.75 2.41 15.81
CA ASN A 283 -1.09 3.82 15.57
C ASN A 283 -1.56 4.06 14.12
N LEU A 284 -1.86 5.32 13.78
CA LEU A 284 -2.41 5.66 12.46
C LEU A 284 -1.46 5.33 11.30
N LEU A 285 -0.14 5.50 11.45
CA LEU A 285 0.83 5.19 10.39
C LEU A 285 0.73 3.71 10.01
N HIS A 286 0.77 2.84 11.01
CA HIS A 286 0.78 1.40 10.77
C HIS A 286 -0.59 0.92 10.27
N ALA A 287 -1.69 1.47 10.81
CA ALA A 287 -3.03 1.20 10.29
C ALA A 287 -3.17 1.66 8.82
N TRP A 288 -2.70 2.86 8.51
CA TRP A 288 -2.67 3.43 7.16
C TRP A 288 -1.89 2.52 6.21
N ALA A 289 -0.69 2.10 6.61
CA ALA A 289 0.22 1.30 5.80
C ALA A 289 -0.31 -0.10 5.45
N LEU A 290 -1.18 -0.70 6.26
CA LEU A 290 -1.76 -2.02 5.96
C LEU A 290 -2.73 -2.03 4.78
N GLY A 291 -3.54 -0.97 4.60
CA GLY A 291 -4.39 -0.83 3.41
C GLY A 291 -3.62 -0.21 2.25
N PHE A 292 -2.90 0.87 2.53
CA PHE A 292 -2.11 1.60 1.56
C PHE A 292 -1.06 0.71 0.88
N GLY A 293 -0.26 -0.02 1.66
CA GLY A 293 0.87 -0.79 1.17
C GLY A 293 0.45 -1.91 0.24
N VAL A 294 -0.70 -2.54 0.51
CA VAL A 294 -1.29 -3.58 -0.35
C VAL A 294 -1.80 -2.96 -1.66
N ALA A 295 -2.55 -1.86 -1.57
CA ALA A 295 -3.09 -1.17 -2.74
C ALA A 295 -2.00 -0.63 -3.68
N PHE A 296 -0.96 -0.01 -3.12
CA PHE A 296 0.18 0.48 -3.89
C PHE A 296 1.02 -0.67 -4.44
N GLY A 297 1.23 -1.73 -3.64
CA GLY A 297 1.92 -2.95 -4.06
C GLY A 297 1.26 -3.62 -5.25
N ARG A 298 -0.08 -3.65 -5.29
CA ARG A 298 -0.85 -4.07 -6.46
C ARG A 298 -0.52 -3.21 -7.68
N GLY A 299 -0.55 -1.88 -7.55
CA GLY A 299 -0.21 -0.97 -8.64
C GLY A 299 1.19 -1.20 -9.22
N VAL A 300 2.18 -1.35 -8.34
CA VAL A 300 3.56 -1.68 -8.73
C VAL A 300 3.63 -3.03 -9.44
N ALA A 301 2.99 -4.07 -8.88
CA ALA A 301 3.04 -5.41 -9.45
C ALA A 301 2.34 -5.50 -10.81
N LEU A 302 1.25 -4.76 -11.01
CA LEU A 302 0.55 -4.64 -12.30
C LEU A 302 1.41 -3.92 -13.34
N GLU A 303 2.10 -2.83 -12.96
CA GLU A 303 3.01 -2.12 -13.87
C GLU A 303 4.21 -2.98 -14.31
N LEU A 304 4.66 -3.89 -13.45
CA LEU A 304 5.70 -4.86 -13.78
C LEU A 304 5.17 -6.04 -14.62
N GLY A 305 3.85 -6.22 -14.71
CA GLY A 305 3.25 -7.44 -15.27
C GLY A 305 3.63 -8.70 -14.47
N ALA A 306 3.94 -8.52 -13.19
CA ALA A 306 4.52 -9.55 -12.33
C ALA A 306 3.49 -10.51 -11.74
N THR A 307 2.21 -10.14 -11.77
CA THR A 307 1.11 -10.93 -11.18
C THR A 307 -0.22 -10.64 -11.87
N ALA A 308 -1.13 -11.62 -11.80
CA ALA A 308 -2.54 -11.39 -12.07
C ALA A 308 -3.13 -10.48 -10.99
N ASP A 309 -4.18 -9.76 -11.37
CA ASP A 309 -4.96 -8.93 -10.46
C ASP A 309 -5.85 -9.77 -9.54
N ARG A 310 -5.94 -9.39 -8.25
CA ARG A 310 -6.67 -10.12 -7.20
C ARG A 310 -7.57 -9.17 -6.41
N PRO A 311 -8.74 -8.75 -6.93
CA PRO A 311 -9.62 -7.78 -6.28
C PRO A 311 -9.98 -8.11 -4.82
N GLU A 312 -10.20 -9.38 -4.49
CA GLU A 312 -10.55 -9.82 -3.13
C GLU A 312 -9.41 -9.63 -2.11
N ASP A 313 -8.15 -9.68 -2.57
CA ASP A 313 -6.99 -9.40 -1.72
C ASP A 313 -6.93 -7.91 -1.35
N LEU A 314 -7.22 -7.03 -2.32
CA LEU A 314 -7.32 -5.59 -2.07
C LEU A 314 -8.49 -5.27 -1.13
N ARG A 315 -9.65 -5.91 -1.35
CA ARG A 315 -10.83 -5.78 -0.47
C ARG A 315 -10.50 -6.17 0.97
N THR A 316 -9.84 -7.32 1.15
CA THR A 316 -9.39 -7.81 2.46
C THR A 316 -8.56 -6.75 3.20
N ALA A 317 -7.57 -6.17 2.51
CA ALA A 317 -6.66 -5.20 3.12
C ALA A 317 -7.39 -3.92 3.54
N TYR A 318 -8.28 -3.39 2.69
CA TYR A 318 -9.08 -2.22 3.03
C TYR A 318 -10.06 -2.49 4.17
N GLU A 319 -10.74 -3.63 4.19
CA GLU A 319 -11.62 -3.96 5.31
C GLU A 319 -10.86 -4.05 6.64
N PHE A 320 -9.66 -4.64 6.62
CA PHE A 320 -8.79 -4.69 7.80
C PHE A 320 -8.39 -3.28 8.26
N GLN A 321 -7.90 -2.45 7.33
CA GLN A 321 -7.55 -1.06 7.59
C GLN A 321 -8.74 -0.29 8.21
N ARG A 322 -9.93 -0.42 7.62
CA ARG A 322 -11.14 0.26 8.11
C ARG A 322 -11.51 -0.14 9.53
N ARG A 323 -11.37 -1.42 9.87
CA ARG A 323 -11.60 -1.92 11.24
C ARG A 323 -10.60 -1.31 12.23
N LEU A 324 -9.31 -1.23 11.87
CA LEU A 324 -8.30 -0.56 12.71
C LEU A 324 -8.63 0.91 12.92
N TYR A 325 -8.97 1.63 11.85
CA TYR A 325 -9.36 3.03 11.90
C TYR A 325 -10.63 3.24 12.74
N LYS A 326 -11.60 2.32 12.66
CA LYS A 326 -12.80 2.34 13.51
C LYS A 326 -12.46 2.18 14.98
N GLY A 327 -11.46 1.34 15.30
CA GLY A 327 -10.92 1.24 16.65
C GLY A 327 -10.31 2.55 17.17
N ALA A 328 -9.50 3.19 16.32
CA ALA A 328 -8.79 4.42 16.65
C ALA A 328 -9.73 5.63 16.79
N TRP A 329 -10.71 5.78 15.90
CA TRP A 329 -11.56 6.97 15.82
C TRP A 329 -12.98 6.82 16.38
N GLY A 330 -13.52 5.60 16.40
CA GLY A 330 -14.96 5.40 16.50
C GLY A 330 -15.68 5.70 15.18
N ASP A 331 -16.92 6.20 15.26
CA ASP A 331 -17.71 6.56 14.08
C ASP A 331 -17.20 7.83 13.38
N GLY A 332 -17.51 7.92 12.08
CA GLY A 332 -17.27 9.10 11.26
C GLY A 332 -16.04 9.00 10.36
N PRO A 333 -15.44 10.14 9.98
CA PRO A 333 -14.42 10.18 8.93
C PRO A 333 -13.20 9.30 9.21
N MET A 334 -12.68 8.63 8.18
CA MET A 334 -11.55 7.72 8.32
C MET A 334 -10.20 8.44 8.46
N PHE A 335 -9.87 9.39 7.57
CA PHE A 335 -8.51 9.95 7.48
C PHE A 335 -8.34 11.26 8.26
N THR A 336 -7.10 11.60 8.64
CA THR A 336 -6.85 12.88 9.33
C THR A 336 -7.13 14.09 8.42
N SER A 337 -6.96 13.96 7.10
CA SER A 337 -7.33 14.97 6.10
C SER A 337 -8.81 15.37 6.16
N MET A 338 -9.68 14.45 6.58
CA MET A 338 -11.12 14.69 6.79
C MET A 338 -11.43 15.25 8.18
N ARG A 339 -10.44 15.25 9.08
CA ARG A 339 -10.51 15.68 10.49
C ARG A 339 -9.66 16.92 10.73
N GLU A 340 -9.55 17.77 9.70
CA GLU A 340 -8.76 19.02 9.74
C GLU A 340 -7.29 18.79 10.14
N TYR A 341 -6.73 17.63 9.77
CA TYR A 341 -5.37 17.19 10.11
C TYR A 341 -5.12 17.14 11.62
N ARG A 342 -6.14 16.74 12.39
CA ARG A 342 -6.07 16.52 13.84
C ARG A 342 -6.24 15.02 14.14
N ALA A 343 -5.41 14.53 15.05
CA ALA A 343 -5.43 13.18 15.62
C ALA A 343 -5.35 13.15 17.16
N PRO A 344 -6.33 13.72 17.88
CA PRO A 344 -6.41 13.60 19.34
C PRO A 344 -6.97 12.23 19.75
N LEU A 345 -6.13 11.19 19.72
CA LEU A 345 -6.55 9.79 19.89
C LEU A 345 -6.58 9.34 21.36
N LEU A 346 -5.57 9.75 22.14
CA LEU A 346 -5.37 9.30 23.52
C LEU A 346 -6.52 9.69 24.44
N GLY A 347 -6.88 8.79 25.35
CA GLY A 347 -7.92 9.00 26.36
C GLY A 347 -7.52 9.97 27.48
N ASP A 348 -8.53 10.51 28.17
CA ASP A 348 -8.40 11.55 29.20
C ASP A 348 -7.46 11.19 30.36
N GLU A 349 -7.29 9.91 30.68
CA GLU A 349 -6.37 9.43 31.71
C GLU A 349 -4.92 9.84 31.40
N TRP A 350 -4.48 9.64 30.15
CA TRP A 350 -3.15 10.07 29.70
C TRP A 350 -3.02 11.58 29.68
N LEU A 351 -4.04 12.29 29.19
CA LEU A 351 -4.02 13.76 29.13
C LEU A 351 -3.90 14.38 30.53
N THR A 352 -4.61 13.81 31.51
CA THR A 352 -4.52 14.21 32.92
C THR A 352 -3.13 13.92 33.48
N ARG A 353 -2.60 12.72 33.25
CA ARG A 353 -1.26 12.35 33.73
C ARG A 353 -0.16 13.24 33.15
N PHE A 354 -0.19 13.52 31.85
CA PHE A 354 0.75 14.44 31.21
C PHE A 354 0.69 15.83 31.84
N GLN A 355 -0.51 16.33 32.11
CA GLN A 355 -0.73 17.65 32.70
C GLN A 355 -0.19 17.75 34.13
N ASP A 356 -0.36 16.68 34.92
CA ASP A 356 0.09 16.60 36.33
C ASP A 356 1.61 16.40 36.44
N GLU A 357 2.21 15.66 35.50
CA GLU A 357 3.63 15.29 35.50
C GLU A 357 4.51 16.21 34.62
N LYS A 358 3.97 17.33 34.12
CA LYS A 358 4.71 18.23 33.22
C LYS A 358 5.90 18.91 33.91
N THR A 359 7.03 18.96 33.21
CA THR A 359 8.19 19.79 33.54
C THR A 359 8.09 21.12 32.82
N ASP A 360 8.38 22.22 33.53
CA ASP A 360 8.43 23.57 32.96
C ASP A 360 9.70 23.74 32.10
N LEU A 361 9.54 24.21 30.86
CA LEU A 361 10.64 24.44 29.90
C LEU A 361 10.84 25.94 29.59
N SER A 362 10.43 26.83 30.49
CA SER A 362 10.75 28.25 30.44
C SER A 362 12.22 28.54 30.74
N ASP A 363 12.89 27.67 31.49
CA ASP A 363 14.35 27.69 31.67
C ASP A 363 15.06 27.26 30.36
N PRO A 364 15.93 28.10 29.79
CA PRO A 364 16.68 27.78 28.58
C PRO A 364 17.51 26.50 28.66
N ASP A 365 18.10 26.19 29.83
CA ASP A 365 18.93 25.00 29.99
C ASP A 365 18.09 23.72 29.96
N GLN A 366 16.92 23.73 30.62
CA GLN A 366 15.96 22.63 30.58
C GLN A 366 15.39 22.43 29.18
N ARG A 367 15.02 23.52 28.50
CA ARG A 367 14.55 23.46 27.11
C ARG A 367 15.62 22.86 26.20
N ARG A 368 16.89 23.25 26.38
CA ARG A 368 18.00 22.73 25.57
C ARG A 368 18.22 21.24 25.84
N LEU A 369 18.12 20.79 27.09
CA LEU A 369 18.18 19.36 27.43
C LEU A 369 17.09 18.58 26.69
N PHE A 370 15.83 19.03 26.77
CA PHE A 370 14.71 18.39 26.07
C PHE A 370 14.91 18.34 24.55
N GLN A 371 15.32 19.47 23.94
CA GLN A 371 15.54 19.54 22.49
C GLN A 371 16.62 18.57 22.03
N LEU A 372 17.74 18.47 22.74
CA LEU A 372 18.81 17.52 22.44
C LEU A 372 18.33 16.08 22.62
N PHE A 373 17.57 15.79 23.67
CA PHE A 373 16.97 14.47 23.88
C PHE A 373 16.05 14.07 22.72
N SER A 374 15.11 14.95 22.31
CA SER A 374 14.22 14.68 21.17
C SER A 374 15.02 14.43 19.90
N ALA A 375 15.99 15.29 19.61
CA ALA A 375 16.77 15.20 18.38
C ALA A 375 17.63 13.93 18.32
N SER A 376 18.25 13.51 19.43
CA SER A 376 19.05 12.28 19.50
C SER A 376 18.20 11.02 19.37
N THR A 377 17.02 11.00 20.01
CA THR A 377 16.10 9.85 19.95
C THR A 377 15.42 9.73 18.58
N GLU A 378 15.04 10.85 17.96
CA GLU A 378 14.50 10.89 16.59
C GLU A 378 15.53 10.37 15.58
N MET A 379 16.77 10.87 15.68
CA MET A 379 17.90 10.47 14.82
C MET A 379 18.15 8.96 14.87
N LEU A 380 18.25 8.40 16.08
CA LEU A 380 18.45 6.97 16.23
C LEU A 380 17.26 6.19 15.67
N GLY A 381 16.03 6.60 16.00
CA GLY A 381 14.82 5.95 15.50
C GLY A 381 14.81 5.84 13.98
N PHE A 382 15.17 6.92 13.28
CA PHE A 382 15.26 6.91 11.82
C PHE A 382 16.36 6.00 11.26
N LEU A 383 17.53 5.99 11.88
CA LEU A 383 18.65 5.15 11.45
C LEU A 383 18.36 3.66 11.68
N LEU A 384 17.75 3.33 12.82
CA LEU A 384 17.32 1.97 13.15
C LEU A 384 16.30 1.42 12.15
N HIS A 385 15.41 2.29 11.66
CA HIS A 385 14.35 1.93 10.73
C HIS A 385 14.71 2.22 9.26
N PHE A 386 15.98 2.38 8.92
CA PHE A 386 16.45 2.52 7.54
C PHE A 386 15.75 3.66 6.74
N ASP A 387 15.65 4.85 7.31
CA ASP A 387 14.90 5.99 6.74
C ASP A 387 13.37 5.82 6.68
N ASN A 388 12.81 4.72 7.21
CA ASN A 388 11.37 4.53 7.34
C ASN A 388 10.82 5.30 8.55
N ARG A 389 9.67 5.94 8.37
CA ARG A 389 8.94 6.67 9.40
C ARG A 389 8.34 5.78 10.50
N SER A 390 8.34 4.45 10.33
CA SER A 390 7.85 3.49 11.34
C SER A 390 8.55 3.61 12.69
N GLY A 391 9.73 4.25 12.72
CA GLY A 391 10.42 4.62 13.95
C GLY A 391 9.84 5.80 14.74
N LEU A 392 8.79 6.48 14.23
CA LEU A 392 8.19 7.64 14.87
C LEU A 392 6.66 7.68 14.73
N SER A 393 5.99 8.39 15.64
CA SER A 393 4.58 8.76 15.46
C SER A 393 4.21 9.99 16.26
N ASP A 394 3.57 10.97 15.62
CA ASP A 394 2.97 12.14 16.27
C ASP A 394 1.44 12.01 16.35
N SER A 395 0.85 12.52 17.43
CA SER A 395 -0.61 12.67 17.61
C SER A 395 -0.97 13.97 18.33
N GLY A 396 -2.25 14.36 18.25
CA GLY A 396 -2.77 15.63 18.77
C GLY A 396 -3.36 16.51 17.65
N PRO A 397 -3.33 17.84 17.76
CA PRO A 397 -3.20 18.57 19.01
C PRO A 397 -4.31 18.16 19.99
N TYR A 398 -3.94 17.91 21.24
CA TYR A 398 -4.87 17.68 22.34
C TYR A 398 -5.14 19.02 23.05
N PRO A 399 -6.39 19.46 23.21
CA PRO A 399 -6.68 20.72 23.91
C PRO A 399 -6.29 20.63 25.40
N THR A 400 -5.73 21.71 25.94
CA THR A 400 -5.43 21.83 27.38
C THR A 400 -6.44 22.74 28.08
N ALA A 401 -6.58 22.58 29.40
CA ALA A 401 -7.56 23.33 30.20
C ALA A 401 -7.33 24.85 30.20
N ASP A 402 -6.10 25.31 29.97
CA ASP A 402 -5.73 26.72 29.86
C ASP A 402 -5.97 27.31 28.46
N GLY A 403 -6.55 26.53 27.54
CA GLY A 403 -6.86 26.93 26.16
C GLY A 403 -5.70 26.73 25.18
N GLY A 404 -4.58 26.18 25.65
CA GLY A 404 -3.46 25.77 24.81
C GLY A 404 -3.69 24.41 24.18
N PHE A 405 -2.58 23.75 23.81
CA PHE A 405 -2.63 22.40 23.27
C PHE A 405 -1.37 21.60 23.57
N MET A 406 -1.48 20.26 23.45
CA MET A 406 -0.37 19.32 23.52
C MET A 406 -0.17 18.59 22.19
N ILE A 407 1.07 18.27 21.87
CA ILE A 407 1.43 17.27 20.87
C ILE A 407 2.09 16.11 21.59
N VAL A 408 1.73 14.87 21.22
CA VAL A 408 2.36 13.67 21.77
C VAL A 408 3.16 12.99 20.67
N ARG A 409 4.42 12.69 20.96
CA ARG A 409 5.39 12.15 20.00
C ARG A 409 6.04 10.90 20.56
N ASP A 410 6.00 9.82 19.79
CA ASP A 410 6.65 8.55 20.10
C ASP A 410 7.88 8.35 19.22
N HIS A 411 9.01 7.99 19.84
CA HIS A 411 10.22 7.52 19.15
C HIS A 411 10.51 6.06 19.53
N PHE A 412 10.65 5.18 18.55
CA PHE A 412 10.96 3.77 18.74
C PHE A 412 12.47 3.53 18.58
N LEU A 413 13.12 3.05 19.63
CA LEU A 413 14.58 3.05 19.76
C LEU A 413 15.18 1.64 19.74
N THR A 414 14.39 0.60 19.99
CA THR A 414 14.82 -0.80 19.89
C THR A 414 13.66 -1.71 19.49
N ASP A 415 13.95 -2.78 18.75
CA ASP A 415 13.07 -3.95 18.55
C ASP A 415 13.94 -5.13 18.11
N ASN A 416 14.83 -5.55 19.02
CA ASN A 416 15.92 -6.48 18.71
C ASN A 416 15.43 -7.89 18.32
N ASP A 417 14.22 -8.26 18.74
CA ASP A 417 13.57 -9.52 18.37
C ASP A 417 13.24 -9.58 16.87
N VAL A 418 13.15 -8.42 16.22
CA VAL A 418 12.79 -8.30 14.81
C VAL A 418 14.00 -7.87 13.99
N TYR A 419 14.75 -6.86 14.45
CA TYR A 419 15.86 -6.28 13.69
C TYR A 419 17.22 -6.80 14.15
N GLN A 420 17.87 -7.63 13.33
CA GLN A 420 19.19 -8.19 13.67
C GLN A 420 20.29 -7.12 13.87
N TRP A 421 20.14 -5.93 13.27
CA TRP A 421 21.05 -4.80 13.45
C TRP A 421 20.69 -3.94 14.68
N GLY A 422 19.55 -4.16 15.33
CA GLY A 422 19.15 -3.40 16.53
C GLY A 422 20.17 -3.50 17.66
N HIS A 423 20.76 -4.67 17.85
CA HIS A 423 21.86 -4.89 18.80
C HIS A 423 23.08 -3.99 18.57
N VAL A 424 23.29 -3.49 17.35
CA VAL A 424 24.38 -2.55 17.05
C VAL A 424 24.13 -1.18 17.70
N ALA A 425 22.87 -0.75 17.79
CA ALA A 425 22.47 0.47 18.49
C ALA A 425 22.65 0.33 20.02
N GLY A 426 22.59 -0.89 20.55
CA GLY A 426 22.86 -1.24 21.94
C GLY A 426 21.61 -1.67 22.71
N ASP A 427 21.78 -2.60 23.64
CA ASP A 427 20.66 -3.32 24.30
C ASP A 427 20.09 -2.61 25.54
N GLU A 428 20.66 -1.47 25.94
CA GLU A 428 20.24 -0.73 27.15
C GLU A 428 19.27 0.43 26.87
N LEU A 429 18.79 0.54 25.64
CA LEU A 429 17.80 1.54 25.25
C LEU A 429 16.38 1.01 25.49
N PRO A 430 15.42 1.85 25.89
CA PRO A 430 14.02 1.43 25.97
C PRO A 430 13.49 1.08 24.58
N PHE A 431 12.40 0.32 24.51
CA PHE A 431 11.64 0.09 23.28
C PHE A 431 11.19 1.42 22.65
N ALA A 432 10.57 2.28 23.45
CA ALA A 432 10.10 3.58 22.99
C ALA A 432 10.25 4.68 24.06
N VAL A 433 10.31 5.92 23.60
CA VAL A 433 10.11 7.10 24.44
C VAL A 433 8.93 7.93 23.90
N THR A 434 8.07 8.40 24.81
CA THR A 434 6.92 9.25 24.51
C THR A 434 7.15 10.64 25.07
N GLN A 435 6.92 11.66 24.26
CA GLN A 435 7.12 13.07 24.60
C GLN A 435 5.79 13.81 24.47
N ALA A 436 5.19 14.21 25.59
CA ALA A 436 4.03 15.11 25.61
C ALA A 436 4.51 16.56 25.69
N MET A 437 4.34 17.34 24.63
CA MET A 437 4.85 18.70 24.44
C MET A 437 3.73 19.74 24.57
N PHE A 438 3.91 20.76 25.42
CA PHE A 438 2.86 21.74 25.76
C PHE A 438 3.10 23.12 25.12
N PHE A 439 2.05 23.66 24.51
CA PHE A 439 2.02 24.96 23.83
C PHE A 439 0.91 25.84 24.37
N LYS A 440 1.15 27.16 24.39
CA LYS A 440 0.17 28.15 24.86
C LYS A 440 -0.90 28.43 23.81
N PRO A 441 -2.08 28.96 24.23
CA PRO A 441 -3.15 29.36 23.33
C PRO A 441 -2.73 30.39 22.27
N ASP A 442 -1.78 31.26 22.61
CA ASP A 442 -1.30 32.37 21.77
C ASP A 442 -0.10 31.99 20.90
N ALA A 443 0.31 30.72 20.89
CA ALA A 443 1.34 30.24 19.98
C ALA A 443 0.87 30.42 18.52
N PRO A 444 1.63 31.12 17.67
CA PRO A 444 1.24 31.39 16.29
C PRO A 444 1.54 30.17 15.41
N LEU A 445 0.92 29.02 15.70
CA LEU A 445 1.17 27.74 15.05
C LEU A 445 -0.07 27.23 14.33
N GLU A 446 0.03 27.07 13.02
CA GLU A 446 -0.84 26.18 12.24
C GLU A 446 -0.24 24.78 12.25
N LEU A 447 -1.08 23.75 12.38
CA LEU A 447 -0.65 22.37 12.58
C LEU A 447 -1.34 21.47 11.56
N GLN A 448 -0.60 20.51 11.02
CA GLN A 448 -1.14 19.42 10.20
C GLN A 448 -0.51 18.09 10.63
N LEU A 449 -1.32 17.19 11.18
CA LEU A 449 -0.96 15.79 11.43
C LEU A 449 -1.56 14.92 10.34
N VAL A 450 -0.69 14.37 9.50
CA VAL A 450 -1.04 13.45 8.42
C VAL A 450 -1.09 12.00 8.92
N ASP A 451 -1.80 11.12 8.22
CA ASP A 451 -2.00 9.71 8.61
C ASP A 451 -0.69 8.94 8.81
N ILE A 452 0.40 9.34 8.15
CA ILE A 452 1.75 8.79 8.37
C ILE A 452 2.41 9.25 9.69
N GLY A 453 1.64 9.74 10.66
CA GLY A 453 2.09 10.11 12.00
C GLY A 453 3.15 11.21 12.02
N THR A 454 3.07 12.17 11.09
CA THR A 454 4.03 13.27 10.97
C THR A 454 3.35 14.59 11.24
N LEU A 455 3.91 15.39 12.16
CA LEU A 455 3.51 16.77 12.38
C LEU A 455 4.23 17.72 11.40
N PHE A 456 3.44 18.52 10.68
CA PHE A 456 3.88 19.73 10.00
C PHE A 456 3.35 20.96 10.73
N THR A 457 4.15 22.03 10.79
CA THR A 457 3.75 23.28 11.44
C THR A 457 4.11 24.49 10.58
N GLU A 458 3.29 25.54 10.64
CA GLU A 458 3.63 26.87 10.12
C GLU A 458 3.57 27.89 11.27
N PRO A 459 4.68 28.59 11.59
CA PRO A 459 6.02 28.41 11.04
C PRO A 459 6.65 27.08 11.46
N ALA A 460 7.58 26.58 10.64
CA ALA A 460 8.23 25.27 10.85
C ALA A 460 9.03 25.14 12.16
N ASN A 461 9.56 26.25 12.71
CA ASN A 461 10.30 26.26 13.97
C ASN A 461 9.35 26.39 15.17
N TYR A 462 8.64 25.30 15.49
CA TYR A 462 7.62 25.28 16.53
C TYR A 462 8.17 25.08 17.96
N LEU A 463 9.32 24.41 18.11
CA LEU A 463 9.92 24.09 19.41
C LEU A 463 10.28 25.33 20.26
N LYS A 464 10.46 26.50 19.64
CA LYS A 464 10.69 27.75 20.38
C LYS A 464 9.45 28.22 21.18
N TYR A 465 8.26 27.76 20.82
CA TYR A 465 7.00 28.08 21.51
C TYR A 465 6.65 27.07 22.61
N LEU A 466 7.49 26.06 22.83
CA LEU A 466 7.30 25.06 23.87
C LEU A 466 7.35 25.69 25.26
N THR A 467 6.42 25.28 26.14
CA THR A 467 6.32 25.80 27.51
C THR A 467 6.49 24.74 28.59
N GLY A 468 6.29 23.47 28.25
CA GLY A 468 6.56 22.34 29.12
C GLY A 468 6.61 21.04 28.35
N ALA A 469 7.10 19.98 29.00
CA ALA A 469 7.02 18.63 28.48
C ALA A 469 6.92 17.58 29.60
N ALA A 470 6.32 16.44 29.32
CA ALA A 470 6.42 15.22 30.12
C ALA A 470 6.97 14.10 29.22
N VAL A 471 7.96 13.36 29.71
CA VAL A 471 8.64 12.32 28.90
C VAL A 471 8.59 10.98 29.60
N TYR A 472 8.23 9.93 28.86
CA TYR A 472 8.04 8.59 29.37
C TYR A 472 8.91 7.59 28.61
N ALA A 473 9.30 6.50 29.26
CA ALA A 473 9.90 5.35 28.59
C ALA A 473 9.02 4.10 28.73
N ARG A 474 8.90 3.38 27.61
CA ARG A 474 8.39 2.01 27.55
C ARG A 474 9.59 1.10 27.33
N ASP A 475 9.98 0.33 28.33
CA ASP A 475 11.27 -0.39 28.33
C ASP A 475 11.29 -1.56 27.34
N THR A 476 10.17 -2.29 27.20
CA THR A 476 9.96 -3.37 26.22
C THR A 476 8.65 -3.16 25.48
N TRP A 477 8.50 -3.75 24.29
CA TRP A 477 7.28 -3.61 23.49
C TRP A 477 6.02 -4.09 24.25
N ASP A 478 6.16 -5.03 25.19
CA ASP A 478 5.10 -5.63 26.00
C ASP A 478 5.04 -5.10 27.44
N THR A 479 5.78 -4.03 27.75
CA THR A 479 5.71 -3.38 29.08
C THR A 479 4.25 -3.05 29.42
N PRO A 480 3.71 -3.51 30.56
CA PRO A 480 2.35 -3.18 30.98
C PRO A 480 2.16 -1.66 31.07
N ILE A 481 0.99 -1.17 30.64
CA ILE A 481 0.70 0.27 30.54
C ILE A 481 0.88 1.01 31.89
N GLY A 482 0.54 0.36 33.00
CA GLY A 482 0.74 0.90 34.35
C GLY A 482 2.19 1.01 34.79
N ASP A 483 3.10 0.29 34.13
CA ASP A 483 4.54 0.27 34.43
C ASP A 483 5.34 1.25 33.56
N ILE A 484 4.67 1.96 32.64
CA ILE A 484 5.29 3.03 31.85
C ILE A 484 5.73 4.17 32.78
N ARG A 485 7.02 4.46 32.76
CA ARG A 485 7.71 5.32 33.73
C ARG A 485 7.98 6.71 33.17
N LEU A 486 7.74 7.73 34.00
CA LEU A 486 8.16 9.11 33.78
C LEU A 486 9.69 9.19 33.91
N LEU A 487 10.33 10.00 33.06
CA LEU A 487 11.78 10.20 33.07
C LEU A 487 12.17 11.49 33.77
N ASP A 488 13.20 11.41 34.60
CA ASP A 488 13.88 12.58 35.14
C ASP A 488 15.04 13.07 34.23
N ASP A 489 15.61 14.23 34.55
CA ASP A 489 16.71 14.83 33.79
C ASP A 489 17.94 13.92 33.66
N ALA A 490 18.24 13.08 34.66
CA ALA A 490 19.39 12.19 34.62
C ALA A 490 19.13 11.03 33.66
N GLU A 491 17.92 10.50 33.64
CA GLU A 491 17.48 9.49 32.67
C GLU A 491 17.42 10.04 31.25
N LEU A 492 16.91 11.26 31.05
CA LEU A 492 16.93 11.94 29.75
C LEU A 492 18.36 12.04 29.21
N ARG A 493 19.32 12.51 30.03
CA ARG A 493 20.74 12.57 29.63
C ARG A 493 21.32 11.20 29.31
N THR A 494 20.98 10.19 30.11
CA THR A 494 21.50 8.84 29.92
C THR A 494 21.01 8.23 28.61
N ILE A 495 19.70 8.32 28.33
CA ILE A 495 19.11 7.83 27.08
C ILE A 495 19.66 8.62 25.89
N GLN A 496 19.73 9.94 25.98
CA GLN A 496 20.31 10.80 24.95
C GLN A 496 21.74 10.37 24.57
N GLN A 497 22.62 10.16 25.56
CA GLN A 497 23.99 9.69 25.33
C GLN A 497 24.05 8.29 24.72
N ARG A 498 23.15 7.39 25.13
CA ARG A 498 23.03 6.05 24.55
C ARG A 498 22.59 6.12 23.09
N CYS A 499 21.64 7.01 22.75
CA CYS A 499 21.19 7.22 21.38
C CYS A 499 22.30 7.75 20.47
N ASP A 500 23.08 8.72 20.94
CA ASP A 500 24.24 9.24 20.20
C ASP A 500 25.29 8.14 19.96
N ALA A 501 25.61 7.38 21.00
CA ALA A 501 26.57 6.28 20.91
C ALA A 501 26.06 5.16 19.99
N GLY A 502 24.75 4.84 20.05
CA GLY A 502 24.09 3.88 19.18
C GLY A 502 24.13 4.32 17.72
N SER A 503 23.82 5.59 17.45
CA SER A 503 23.90 6.20 16.11
C SER A 503 25.32 6.15 15.55
N GLY A 504 26.32 6.44 16.40
CA GLY A 504 27.74 6.36 16.04
C GLY A 504 28.23 4.94 15.72
N ARG A 505 27.57 3.89 16.23
CA ARG A 505 27.86 2.49 15.87
C ARG A 505 27.07 2.01 14.66
N LEU A 506 25.79 2.40 14.58
CA LEU A 506 24.89 1.93 13.54
C LEU A 506 25.20 2.55 12.17
N TYR A 507 25.60 3.82 12.13
CA TYR A 507 25.96 4.49 10.87
C TYR A 507 27.10 3.76 10.12
N PRO A 508 28.29 3.53 10.71
CA PRO A 508 29.35 2.82 10.02
C PRO A 508 28.98 1.37 9.70
N HIS A 509 28.14 0.72 10.53
CA HIS A 509 27.62 -0.61 10.24
C HIS A 509 26.77 -0.62 8.96
N ILE A 510 25.80 0.29 8.83
CA ILE A 510 24.99 0.43 7.62
C ILE A 510 25.87 0.85 6.43
N ALA A 511 26.81 1.77 6.62
CA ALA A 511 27.71 2.21 5.55
C ALA A 511 28.54 1.06 4.97
N ALA A 512 28.93 0.09 5.79
CA ALA A 512 29.68 -1.09 5.38
C ALA A 512 28.84 -2.17 4.68
N MET A 513 27.50 -2.13 4.79
CA MET A 513 26.62 -3.05 4.08
C MET A 513 26.72 -2.86 2.56
N SER A 514 26.69 -3.98 1.83
CA SER A 514 26.47 -3.98 0.39
C SER A 514 25.11 -3.36 0.05
N ARG A 515 24.96 -2.88 -1.20
CA ARG A 515 23.68 -2.32 -1.67
C ARG A 515 22.52 -3.31 -1.47
N ARG A 516 22.73 -4.60 -1.73
CA ARG A 516 21.71 -5.64 -1.53
C ARG A 516 21.32 -5.79 -0.05
N GLU A 517 22.29 -5.82 0.85
CA GLU A 517 22.02 -5.91 2.30
C GLU A 517 21.19 -4.71 2.79
N LYS A 518 21.51 -3.49 2.33
CA LYS A 518 20.71 -2.29 2.64
C LYS A 518 19.28 -2.40 2.13
N ILE A 519 19.10 -2.88 0.90
CA ILE A 519 17.77 -3.07 0.30
C ILE A 519 16.97 -4.09 1.12
N MET A 520 17.57 -5.22 1.47
CA MET A 520 16.90 -6.28 2.24
C MET A 520 16.58 -5.84 3.66
N ALA A 521 17.44 -5.03 4.28
CA ALA A 521 17.18 -4.45 5.60
C ALA A 521 16.01 -3.47 5.56
N GLY A 522 16.01 -2.50 4.63
CA GLY A 522 14.89 -1.57 4.45
C GLY A 522 13.58 -2.28 4.11
N LEU A 523 13.64 -3.35 3.29
CA LEU A 523 12.50 -4.20 3.00
C LEU A 523 11.93 -4.85 4.24
N LYS A 524 12.81 -5.43 5.07
CA LYS A 524 12.40 -6.06 6.32
C LYS A 524 11.70 -5.06 7.24
N VAL A 525 12.13 -3.79 7.28
CA VAL A 525 11.42 -2.75 8.03
C VAL A 525 10.02 -2.54 7.46
N TYR A 526 9.86 -2.18 6.18
CA TYR A 526 8.52 -1.94 5.60
C TYR A 526 7.59 -3.14 5.74
N TYR A 527 8.10 -4.34 5.44
CA TYR A 527 7.29 -5.55 5.42
C TYR A 527 6.97 -6.08 6.82
N ALA A 528 7.88 -5.97 7.80
CA ALA A 528 7.59 -6.43 9.15
C ALA A 528 6.83 -5.38 9.97
N ASP A 529 7.33 -4.14 10.02
CA ASP A 529 6.83 -3.14 10.98
C ASP A 529 5.36 -2.82 10.78
N PHE A 530 4.86 -2.69 9.54
CA PHE A 530 3.47 -2.30 9.31
C PHE A 530 2.46 -3.30 9.90
N LEU A 531 2.80 -4.58 9.90
CA LEU A 531 1.94 -5.65 10.42
C LEU A 531 2.22 -5.99 11.89
N LEU A 532 3.49 -5.96 12.29
CA LEU A 532 4.00 -6.40 13.58
C LEU A 532 3.19 -5.94 14.80
N PRO A 533 2.82 -4.64 14.97
CA PRO A 533 2.10 -4.21 16.18
C PRO A 533 0.73 -4.88 16.30
N PHE A 534 0.03 -5.10 15.19
CA PHE A 534 -1.28 -5.73 15.18
C PHE A 534 -1.19 -7.25 15.33
N ALA A 535 -0.18 -7.88 14.73
CA ALA A 535 0.12 -9.29 14.93
C ALA A 535 0.49 -9.62 16.39
N ARG A 536 1.32 -8.77 17.02
CA ARG A 536 1.66 -8.88 18.45
C ARG A 536 0.45 -8.62 19.35
N GLY A 537 -0.32 -7.57 19.05
CA GLY A 537 -1.56 -7.26 19.78
C GLY A 537 -2.60 -8.39 19.72
N ALA A 538 -2.65 -9.14 18.61
CA ALA A 538 -3.50 -10.31 18.47
C ALA A 538 -2.93 -11.58 19.15
N GLY A 539 -1.67 -11.56 19.63
CA GLY A 539 -0.99 -12.74 20.14
C GLY A 539 -0.64 -13.78 19.06
N LEU A 540 -0.53 -13.36 17.80
CA LEU A 540 -0.36 -14.24 16.63
C LEU A 540 1.01 -14.14 15.97
N TRP A 541 1.90 -13.26 16.43
CA TRP A 541 3.19 -13.00 15.78
C TRP A 541 4.03 -14.27 15.55
N ASP A 542 4.25 -15.10 16.56
CA ASP A 542 5.06 -16.32 16.44
C ASP A 542 4.45 -17.32 15.46
N ARG A 543 3.11 -17.43 15.43
CA ARG A 543 2.39 -18.26 14.46
C ARG A 543 2.53 -17.71 13.05
N ILE A 544 2.41 -16.39 12.87
CA ILE A 544 2.59 -15.75 11.56
C ILE A 544 4.00 -16.02 11.02
N VAL A 545 5.03 -15.86 11.87
CA VAL A 545 6.41 -16.13 11.48
C VAL A 545 6.60 -17.59 11.06
N ALA A 546 6.03 -18.54 11.82
CA ALA A 546 6.24 -19.97 11.59
C ALA A 546 5.35 -20.57 10.50
N GLU A 547 4.09 -20.18 10.39
CA GLU A 547 3.10 -20.78 9.47
C GLU A 547 3.15 -20.17 8.07
N PHE A 548 3.63 -18.93 7.92
CA PHE A 548 3.66 -18.19 6.65
C PHE A 548 5.08 -17.95 6.11
N ASP A 549 6.09 -18.55 6.74
CA ASP A 549 7.50 -18.31 6.44
C ASP A 549 7.79 -16.81 6.29
N PHE A 550 7.31 -16.01 7.26
CA PHE A 550 7.04 -14.59 7.06
C PHE A 550 8.20 -13.81 6.43
N PHE A 551 9.44 -14.09 6.83
CA PHE A 551 10.63 -13.39 6.34
C PHE A 551 11.18 -13.91 5.00
N GLU A 552 10.60 -14.97 4.43
CA GLU A 552 10.95 -15.45 3.10
C GLU A 552 10.36 -14.55 2.01
N LEU A 553 11.16 -14.25 0.99
CA LEU A 553 10.68 -13.47 -0.15
C LEU A 553 9.80 -14.35 -1.03
N ASP A 554 8.65 -13.81 -1.42
CA ASP A 554 7.82 -14.44 -2.43
C ASP A 554 8.60 -14.59 -3.76
N PRO A 555 8.43 -15.68 -4.51
CA PRO A 555 9.10 -15.85 -5.81
C PRO A 555 8.88 -14.68 -6.77
N VAL A 556 7.68 -14.08 -6.79
CA VAL A 556 7.37 -12.90 -7.61
C VAL A 556 8.18 -11.70 -7.15
N THR A 557 8.27 -11.47 -5.84
CA THR A 557 9.11 -10.41 -5.25
C THR A 557 10.59 -10.62 -5.59
N SER A 558 11.07 -11.87 -5.49
CA SER A 558 12.45 -12.21 -5.84
C SER A 558 12.77 -11.91 -7.30
N GLN A 559 11.83 -12.15 -8.21
CA GLN A 559 12.00 -11.79 -9.62
C GLN A 559 11.96 -10.27 -9.83
N ALA A 560 10.98 -9.59 -9.22
CA ALA A 560 10.82 -8.14 -9.30
C ALA A 560 12.06 -7.37 -8.82
N TYR A 561 12.87 -7.95 -7.92
CA TYR A 561 14.17 -7.40 -7.53
C TYR A 561 15.05 -7.09 -8.73
N TYR A 562 15.15 -7.99 -9.70
CA TYR A 562 16.03 -7.79 -10.84
C TYR A 562 15.51 -6.69 -11.77
N ASP A 563 14.19 -6.61 -11.96
CA ASP A 563 13.55 -5.63 -12.84
C ASP A 563 13.58 -4.21 -12.25
N LEU A 564 13.45 -4.09 -10.93
CA LEU A 564 13.39 -2.80 -10.23
C LEU A 564 14.78 -2.26 -9.87
N VAL A 565 15.68 -3.14 -9.42
CA VAL A 565 16.99 -2.75 -8.86
C VAL A 565 18.11 -2.85 -9.89
N GLY A 566 18.02 -3.82 -10.82
CA GLY A 566 19.06 -4.10 -11.82
C GLY A 566 19.20 -2.97 -12.84
N ASP A 567 18.07 -2.50 -13.38
CA ASP A 567 18.03 -1.48 -14.44
C ASP A 567 17.79 -0.06 -13.92
N GLY A 568 17.78 0.16 -12.59
CA GLY A 568 17.52 1.47 -11.98
C GLY A 568 16.07 1.96 -12.10
N ARG A 569 15.17 1.11 -12.60
CA ARG A 569 13.76 1.42 -12.88
C ARG A 569 12.98 1.89 -11.64
N ALA A 570 13.36 1.43 -10.43
CA ALA A 570 12.74 1.87 -9.18
C ALA A 570 12.82 3.40 -8.96
N ALA A 571 13.95 4.02 -9.33
CA ALA A 571 14.18 5.45 -9.11
C ALA A 571 13.26 6.35 -9.96
N GLU A 572 12.82 5.87 -11.13
CA GLU A 572 11.89 6.57 -12.01
C GLU A 572 10.43 6.24 -11.69
N MET A 573 10.15 4.94 -11.53
CA MET A 573 8.78 4.43 -11.43
C MET A 573 8.09 4.88 -10.14
N ILE A 574 8.77 4.80 -9.00
CA ILE A 574 8.16 5.03 -7.69
C ILE A 574 7.72 6.48 -7.49
N PRO A 575 8.56 7.51 -7.76
CA PRO A 575 8.11 8.90 -7.70
C PRO A 575 6.92 9.16 -8.63
N ARG A 576 6.93 8.62 -9.86
CA ARG A 576 5.82 8.77 -10.80
C ARG A 576 4.52 8.20 -10.24
N LEU A 577 4.55 6.98 -9.70
CA LEU A 577 3.37 6.32 -9.15
C LEU A 577 2.84 7.02 -7.89
N PHE A 578 3.71 7.46 -6.98
CA PHE A 578 3.30 8.20 -5.77
C PHE A 578 2.68 9.55 -6.11
N LEU A 579 3.27 10.29 -7.05
CA LEU A 579 2.90 11.69 -7.29
C LEU A 579 1.72 11.86 -8.24
N THR A 580 1.37 10.82 -9.01
CA THR A 580 0.24 10.87 -9.97
C THR A 580 -0.99 10.11 -9.49
N GLY A 581 -0.91 9.41 -8.36
CA GLY A 581 -1.96 8.49 -7.91
C GLY A 581 -2.10 7.23 -8.79
N ALA A 582 -1.30 7.07 -9.85
CA ALA A 582 -1.37 5.91 -10.75
C ALA A 582 -1.01 4.59 -10.06
N GLY A 583 -0.40 4.63 -8.88
CA GLY A 583 -0.18 3.45 -8.03
C GLY A 583 -1.46 2.83 -7.47
N PHE A 584 -2.62 3.47 -7.66
CA PHE A 584 -3.93 3.02 -7.21
C PHE A 584 -4.87 2.77 -8.39
N PRO A 585 -4.56 1.82 -9.30
CA PRO A 585 -5.42 1.59 -10.44
C PRO A 585 -6.81 1.12 -9.97
N PRO A 586 -7.89 1.49 -10.67
CA PRO A 586 -9.22 0.99 -10.34
C PRO A 586 -9.26 -0.54 -10.43
N LEU A 587 -10.28 -1.15 -9.84
CA LEU A 587 -10.58 -2.54 -10.08
C LEU A 587 -10.82 -2.76 -11.59
N PRO A 588 -10.47 -3.94 -12.12
CA PRO A 588 -10.82 -4.29 -13.48
C PRO A 588 -12.34 -4.24 -13.58
N ALA A 589 -12.86 -3.72 -14.70
CA ALA A 589 -14.29 -3.70 -14.94
C ALA A 589 -14.83 -5.11 -14.73
N ALA A 590 -15.83 -5.26 -13.85
CA ALA A 590 -16.47 -6.54 -13.65
C ALA A 590 -16.89 -7.08 -15.02
N ALA A 591 -16.46 -8.31 -15.33
CA ALA A 591 -16.94 -8.98 -16.53
C ALA A 591 -18.48 -8.92 -16.51
N PRO A 592 -19.14 -8.59 -17.63
CA PRO A 592 -20.59 -8.49 -17.68
C PRO A 592 -21.18 -9.77 -17.09
N LYS A 593 -21.97 -9.65 -16.02
CA LYS A 593 -22.67 -10.82 -15.49
C LYS A 593 -23.55 -11.38 -16.61
N PRO A 594 -23.46 -12.68 -16.91
CA PRO A 594 -24.33 -13.26 -17.92
C PRO A 594 -25.77 -13.10 -17.45
N ASP A 595 -26.56 -12.40 -18.24
CA ASP A 595 -27.99 -12.29 -18.06
C ASP A 595 -28.73 -13.51 -18.65
N ALA A 596 -30.05 -13.56 -18.46
CA ALA A 596 -30.90 -14.64 -18.95
C ALA A 596 -30.87 -14.82 -20.48
N ALA A 597 -30.48 -13.80 -21.26
CA ALA A 597 -30.35 -13.92 -22.71
C ALA A 597 -29.11 -14.71 -23.13
N HIS A 598 -28.07 -14.76 -22.29
CA HIS A 598 -26.87 -15.57 -22.52
C HIS A 598 -27.09 -17.05 -22.19
N PHE A 599 -28.05 -17.37 -21.31
CA PHE A 599 -28.28 -18.73 -20.81
C PHE A 599 -28.38 -19.79 -21.91
N PRO A 600 -29.14 -19.61 -23.02
CA PRO A 600 -29.24 -20.64 -24.05
C PRO A 600 -27.89 -21.01 -24.68
N ALA A 601 -27.00 -20.04 -24.90
CA ALA A 601 -25.70 -20.28 -25.50
C ALA A 601 -24.77 -21.03 -24.54
N LEU A 602 -24.71 -20.57 -23.30
CA LEU A 602 -23.88 -21.20 -22.28
C LEU A 602 -24.38 -22.62 -21.96
N HIS A 603 -25.69 -22.81 -21.94
CA HIS A 603 -26.32 -24.10 -21.68
C HIS A 603 -26.01 -25.12 -22.78
N VAL A 604 -26.08 -24.74 -24.06
CA VAL A 604 -25.68 -25.61 -25.18
C VAL A 604 -24.23 -26.08 -25.03
N LEU A 605 -23.32 -25.17 -24.69
CA LEU A 605 -21.91 -25.52 -24.48
C LEU A 605 -21.70 -26.41 -23.24
N ALA A 606 -22.43 -26.16 -22.15
CA ALA A 606 -22.38 -27.00 -20.97
C ALA A 606 -22.83 -28.45 -21.26
N LEU A 607 -23.84 -28.64 -22.12
CA LEU A 607 -24.34 -29.97 -22.50
C LEU A 607 -23.44 -30.68 -23.52
N ARG A 608 -22.88 -29.94 -24.49
CA ARG A 608 -22.18 -30.52 -25.65
C ARG A 608 -20.65 -30.48 -25.55
N GLY A 609 -20.11 -29.71 -24.61
CA GLY A 609 -18.69 -29.39 -24.49
C GLY A 609 -18.22 -28.36 -25.53
N VAL A 610 -18.57 -28.55 -26.81
CA VAL A 610 -18.22 -27.66 -27.94
C VAL A 610 -19.40 -27.49 -28.89
N ALA A 611 -19.55 -26.30 -29.49
CA ALA A 611 -20.55 -26.05 -30.52
C ALA A 611 -20.00 -25.14 -31.63
N THR A 612 -20.29 -25.45 -32.90
CA THR A 612 -19.87 -24.62 -34.05
C THR A 612 -20.76 -23.40 -34.26
N GLU A 613 -21.99 -23.44 -33.76
CA GLU A 613 -22.97 -22.35 -33.81
C GLU A 613 -23.61 -22.22 -32.42
N LEU A 614 -23.83 -20.98 -31.98
CA LEU A 614 -24.47 -20.67 -30.72
C LEU A 614 -25.71 -19.79 -30.95
N PRO A 615 -26.77 -19.95 -30.14
CA PRO A 615 -27.88 -19.00 -30.13
C PRO A 615 -27.42 -17.64 -29.56
N GLY A 616 -27.98 -16.54 -30.07
CA GLY A 616 -27.69 -15.20 -29.58
C GLY A 616 -26.47 -14.54 -30.23
N ASP A 617 -25.98 -13.45 -29.61
CA ASP A 617 -24.86 -12.67 -30.11
C ASP A 617 -23.52 -13.25 -29.61
N THR A 618 -22.84 -14.00 -30.47
CA THR A 618 -21.54 -14.61 -30.14
C THR A 618 -20.46 -13.59 -29.86
N ALA A 619 -20.48 -12.43 -30.53
CA ALA A 619 -19.50 -11.38 -30.30
C ALA A 619 -19.68 -10.76 -28.92
N ALA A 620 -20.92 -10.63 -28.43
CA ALA A 620 -21.20 -10.18 -27.07
C ALA A 620 -20.74 -11.22 -26.02
N LEU A 621 -20.95 -12.51 -26.29
CA LEU A 621 -20.49 -13.60 -25.41
C LEU A 621 -18.96 -13.66 -25.31
N GLU A 622 -18.25 -13.46 -26.42
CA GLU A 622 -16.78 -13.40 -26.44
C GLU A 622 -16.26 -12.13 -25.76
N ALA A 623 -16.89 -10.97 -26.01
CA ALA A 623 -16.51 -9.71 -25.37
C ALA A 623 -16.73 -9.72 -23.85
N ALA A 624 -17.68 -10.52 -23.36
CA ALA A 624 -17.93 -10.75 -21.94
C ALA A 624 -17.05 -11.86 -21.33
N ASP A 625 -16.12 -12.43 -22.09
CA ASP A 625 -15.28 -13.57 -21.70
C ASP A 625 -16.10 -14.78 -21.23
N LEU A 626 -17.30 -15.01 -21.79
CA LEU A 626 -18.15 -16.14 -21.44
C LEU A 626 -17.90 -17.36 -22.33
N VAL A 627 -17.41 -17.13 -23.55
CA VAL A 627 -17.08 -18.18 -24.51
C VAL A 627 -15.75 -17.87 -25.20
N ALA A 628 -15.00 -18.91 -25.55
CA ALA A 628 -13.78 -18.81 -26.33
C ALA A 628 -13.96 -19.46 -27.71
N SER A 629 -13.61 -18.75 -28.78
CA SER A 629 -13.59 -19.29 -30.14
C SER A 629 -12.33 -20.09 -30.43
N THR A 630 -12.49 -21.27 -31.01
CA THR A 630 -11.41 -22.16 -31.44
C THR A 630 -11.66 -22.61 -32.89
N PRO A 631 -10.65 -23.20 -33.59
CA PRO A 631 -10.87 -23.79 -34.90
C PRO A 631 -11.95 -24.89 -34.93
N GLY A 632 -12.28 -25.49 -33.79
CA GLY A 632 -13.29 -26.54 -33.65
C GLY A 632 -14.68 -26.04 -33.25
N GLY A 633 -14.87 -24.73 -33.05
CA GLY A 633 -16.09 -24.13 -32.52
C GLY A 633 -15.84 -23.39 -31.21
N TYR A 634 -16.92 -23.07 -30.50
CA TYR A 634 -16.90 -22.32 -29.24
C TYR A 634 -16.85 -23.26 -28.03
N LEU A 635 -16.21 -22.80 -26.96
CA LEU A 635 -16.09 -23.48 -25.66
C LEU A 635 -16.46 -22.51 -24.53
N LEU A 636 -16.89 -23.02 -23.37
CA LEU A 636 -17.01 -22.21 -22.16
C LEU A 636 -15.62 -21.83 -21.63
N THR A 637 -15.48 -20.57 -21.21
CA THR A 637 -14.39 -20.11 -20.35
C THR A 637 -14.71 -20.42 -18.88
N GLU A 638 -13.77 -20.16 -17.97
CA GLU A 638 -14.04 -20.28 -16.52
C GLU A 638 -15.17 -19.34 -16.07
N ALA A 639 -15.18 -18.10 -16.56
CA ALA A 639 -16.27 -17.14 -16.31
C ALA A 639 -17.61 -17.60 -16.92
N GLY A 640 -17.58 -18.18 -18.11
CA GLY A 640 -18.74 -18.79 -18.75
C GLY A 640 -19.33 -19.96 -17.94
N THR A 641 -18.47 -20.84 -17.41
CA THR A 641 -18.88 -21.95 -16.56
C THR A 641 -19.51 -21.47 -15.25
N ALA A 642 -18.88 -20.52 -14.56
CA ALA A 642 -19.44 -19.95 -13.33
C ALA A 642 -20.76 -19.22 -13.60
N GLY A 643 -20.83 -18.49 -14.70
CA GLY A 643 -22.03 -17.79 -15.17
C GLY A 643 -23.20 -18.72 -15.49
N HIS A 644 -22.94 -19.82 -16.21
CA HIS A 644 -23.92 -20.87 -16.47
C HIS A 644 -24.47 -21.47 -15.18
N ALA A 645 -23.60 -21.81 -14.23
CA ALA A 645 -24.00 -22.41 -12.97
C ALA A 645 -24.92 -21.48 -12.16
N ALA A 646 -24.63 -20.17 -12.14
CA ALA A 646 -25.47 -19.17 -11.48
C ALA A 646 -26.86 -19.06 -12.13
N LEU A 647 -26.92 -18.92 -13.46
CA LEU A 647 -28.18 -18.83 -14.20
C LEU A 647 -29.03 -20.09 -14.06
N LEU A 648 -28.40 -21.27 -14.05
CA LEU A 648 -29.06 -22.54 -13.85
C LEU A 648 -29.61 -22.69 -12.42
N ALA A 649 -28.87 -22.21 -11.42
CA ALA A 649 -29.33 -22.19 -10.04
C ALA A 649 -30.56 -21.27 -9.87
N ASP A 650 -30.56 -20.11 -10.53
CA ASP A 650 -31.71 -19.20 -10.56
C ASP A 650 -32.93 -19.82 -11.25
N GLU A 651 -32.75 -20.49 -12.39
CA GLU A 651 -33.83 -21.25 -13.06
C GLU A 651 -34.39 -22.32 -12.13
N ARG A 652 -33.53 -23.09 -11.45
CA ARG A 652 -33.93 -24.14 -10.50
C ARG A 652 -34.67 -23.57 -9.29
N ALA A 653 -34.24 -22.43 -8.76
CA ALA A 653 -34.92 -21.77 -7.64
C ALA A 653 -36.36 -21.35 -7.98
N GLY A 654 -36.67 -21.15 -9.26
CA GLY A 654 -38.02 -20.89 -9.76
C GLY A 654 -38.93 -22.13 -9.86
N LEU A 655 -38.38 -23.33 -9.67
CA LEU A 655 -39.13 -24.59 -9.78
C LEU A 655 -39.72 -25.03 -8.44
N ALA A 656 -40.87 -25.69 -8.49
CA ALA A 656 -41.38 -26.42 -7.33
C ALA A 656 -40.48 -27.64 -7.05
N ASP A 657 -40.31 -27.98 -5.77
CA ASP A 657 -39.54 -29.15 -5.37
C ASP A 657 -40.11 -30.43 -6.01
N GLY A 658 -39.25 -31.26 -6.58
CA GLY A 658 -39.62 -32.47 -7.31
C GLY A 658 -40.40 -32.26 -8.61
N ALA A 659 -40.42 -31.06 -9.19
CA ALA A 659 -41.20 -30.76 -10.40
C ALA A 659 -40.82 -31.62 -11.62
N LEU A 660 -39.59 -32.13 -11.68
CA LEU A 660 -39.06 -32.90 -12.81
C LEU A 660 -38.94 -34.40 -12.55
N ASP A 661 -39.06 -34.86 -11.30
CA ASP A 661 -38.81 -36.23 -10.87
C ASP A 661 -39.59 -37.25 -11.70
N ALA A 662 -40.90 -37.04 -11.85
CA ALA A 662 -41.77 -37.95 -12.57
C ALA A 662 -41.47 -38.01 -14.08
N ALA A 663 -40.90 -36.95 -14.66
CA ALA A 663 -40.48 -36.93 -16.05
C ALA A 663 -39.12 -37.64 -16.20
N TYR A 664 -38.20 -37.39 -15.27
CA TYR A 664 -36.88 -38.03 -15.23
C TYR A 664 -36.98 -39.54 -15.00
N GLU A 665 -37.80 -40.01 -14.07
CA GLU A 665 -38.06 -41.45 -13.85
C GLU A 665 -38.59 -42.16 -15.12
N ARG A 666 -39.48 -41.48 -15.86
CA ARG A 666 -40.00 -42.01 -17.13
C ARG A 666 -38.92 -42.04 -18.21
N PHE A 667 -38.04 -41.06 -18.23
CA PHE A 667 -36.88 -41.06 -19.12
C PHE A 667 -35.93 -42.22 -18.78
N LEU A 668 -35.58 -42.41 -17.51
CA LEU A 668 -34.72 -43.51 -17.06
C LEU A 668 -35.28 -44.88 -17.43
N ALA A 669 -36.60 -45.08 -17.28
CA ALA A 669 -37.28 -46.31 -17.70
C ALA A 669 -37.15 -46.60 -19.21
N ALA A 670 -37.03 -45.57 -20.05
CA ALA A 670 -36.80 -45.71 -21.48
C ALA A 670 -35.30 -45.77 -21.85
N ASN A 671 -34.44 -45.16 -21.03
CA ASN A 671 -33.00 -45.06 -21.27
C ASN A 671 -32.31 -46.43 -21.26
N GLY A 672 -32.68 -47.33 -20.35
CA GLY A 672 -32.16 -48.70 -20.31
C GLY A 672 -32.41 -49.48 -21.61
N PRO A 673 -33.67 -49.62 -22.05
CA PRO A 673 -34.01 -50.19 -23.35
C PRO A 673 -33.32 -49.50 -24.53
N PHE A 674 -33.20 -48.18 -24.52
CA PHE A 674 -32.53 -47.42 -25.57
C PHE A 674 -31.03 -47.77 -25.67
N LYS A 675 -30.30 -47.82 -24.55
CA LYS A 675 -28.90 -48.29 -24.51
C LYS A 675 -28.75 -49.71 -25.07
N GLY A 676 -29.70 -50.59 -24.74
CA GLY A 676 -29.76 -51.94 -25.29
C GLY A 676 -29.95 -51.94 -26.82
N LEU A 677 -30.84 -51.10 -27.32
CA LEU A 677 -31.08 -50.90 -28.76
C LEU A 677 -29.82 -50.39 -29.46
N CYS A 678 -29.15 -49.36 -28.94
CA CYS A 678 -27.91 -48.83 -29.51
C CYS A 678 -26.82 -49.91 -29.61
N SER A 679 -26.69 -50.74 -28.56
CA SER A 679 -25.74 -51.85 -28.53
C SER A 679 -26.06 -52.91 -29.59
N ALA A 680 -27.35 -53.26 -29.74
CA ALA A 680 -27.79 -54.22 -30.75
C ALA A 680 -27.58 -53.68 -32.18
N TRP A 681 -27.85 -52.39 -32.40
CA TRP A 681 -27.77 -51.73 -33.70
C TRP A 681 -26.39 -51.84 -34.36
N GLN A 682 -25.32 -51.75 -33.56
CA GLN A 682 -23.94 -51.79 -34.07
C GLN A 682 -23.56 -53.11 -34.76
N SER A 683 -24.22 -54.21 -34.41
CA SER A 683 -23.94 -55.55 -34.94
C SER A 683 -25.09 -56.15 -35.78
N ALA A 684 -26.18 -55.40 -35.94
CA ALA A 684 -27.39 -55.86 -36.62
C ALA A 684 -27.23 -55.90 -38.16
N ASP A 685 -27.78 -56.95 -38.76
CA ASP A 685 -28.00 -57.07 -40.21
C ASP A 685 -29.26 -56.30 -40.66
N ALA A 686 -29.60 -56.38 -41.96
CA ALA A 686 -30.71 -55.60 -42.52
C ALA A 686 -32.08 -55.98 -41.92
N ASP A 687 -32.33 -57.27 -41.68
CA ASP A 687 -33.61 -57.75 -41.13
C ASP A 687 -33.73 -57.37 -39.65
N ALA A 688 -32.65 -57.53 -38.87
CA ALA A 688 -32.62 -57.11 -37.48
C ALA A 688 -32.76 -55.59 -37.31
N ARG A 689 -32.21 -54.78 -38.23
CA ARG A 689 -32.37 -53.32 -38.20
C ARG A 689 -33.81 -52.87 -38.42
N PHE A 690 -34.57 -53.57 -39.26
CA PHE A 690 -35.99 -53.27 -39.45
C PHE A 690 -36.78 -53.38 -38.14
N GLU A 691 -36.56 -54.47 -37.38
CA GLU A 691 -37.18 -54.65 -36.06
C GLU A 691 -36.69 -53.62 -35.03
N LEU A 692 -35.39 -53.29 -35.04
CA LEU A 692 -34.84 -52.27 -34.14
C LEU A 692 -35.37 -50.86 -34.45
N LEU A 693 -35.67 -50.54 -35.72
CA LEU A 693 -36.31 -49.27 -36.08
C LEU A 693 -37.73 -49.16 -35.51
N GLY A 694 -38.51 -50.25 -35.53
CA GLY A 694 -39.81 -50.28 -34.87
C GLY A 694 -39.71 -50.10 -33.35
N GLN A 695 -38.71 -50.73 -32.71
CA GLN A 695 -38.42 -50.52 -31.28
C GLN A 695 -37.97 -49.09 -30.96
N LEU A 696 -37.21 -48.47 -31.86
CA LEU A 696 -36.77 -47.08 -31.74
C LEU A 696 -37.96 -46.12 -31.76
N GLU A 697 -38.87 -46.30 -32.71
CA GLU A 697 -40.11 -45.52 -32.83
C GLU A 697 -40.97 -45.64 -31.57
N ASP A 698 -41.15 -46.87 -31.08
CA ASP A 698 -41.82 -47.17 -29.81
C ASP A 698 -41.19 -46.43 -28.61
N LEU A 699 -39.86 -46.38 -28.53
CA LEU A 699 -39.15 -45.71 -27.44
C LEU A 699 -39.29 -44.19 -27.52
N VAL A 700 -39.16 -43.62 -28.72
CA VAL A 700 -39.36 -42.18 -28.97
C VAL A 700 -40.80 -41.79 -28.60
N ASP A 701 -41.79 -42.57 -29.00
CA ASP A 701 -43.20 -42.33 -28.65
C ASP A 701 -43.47 -42.40 -27.14
N ARG A 702 -42.83 -43.33 -26.44
CA ARG A 702 -42.98 -43.48 -24.98
C ARG A 702 -42.46 -42.28 -24.20
N ILE A 703 -41.43 -41.59 -24.69
CA ILE A 703 -40.83 -40.44 -23.99
C ILE A 703 -41.49 -39.09 -24.34
N LYS A 704 -42.21 -38.98 -25.47
CA LYS A 704 -42.93 -37.75 -25.86
C LYS A 704 -43.77 -37.12 -24.73
N PRO A 705 -44.58 -37.87 -23.95
CA PRO A 705 -45.34 -37.30 -22.86
C PRO A 705 -44.48 -36.79 -21.70
N ALA A 706 -43.30 -37.38 -21.47
CA ALA A 706 -42.37 -36.91 -20.45
C ALA A 706 -41.76 -35.57 -20.87
N ILE A 707 -41.25 -35.47 -22.10
CA ILE A 707 -40.70 -34.24 -22.67
C ILE A 707 -41.75 -33.12 -22.64
N ARG A 708 -42.99 -33.40 -23.06
CA ARG A 708 -44.07 -32.41 -23.03
C ARG A 708 -44.34 -31.87 -21.63
N ARG A 709 -44.41 -32.74 -20.61
CA ARG A 709 -44.62 -32.29 -19.22
C ARG A 709 -43.44 -31.50 -18.68
N THR A 710 -42.21 -31.88 -19.04
CA THR A 710 -41.02 -31.09 -18.72
C THR A 710 -41.10 -29.72 -19.40
N ALA A 711 -41.53 -29.67 -20.66
CA ALA A 711 -41.70 -28.42 -21.41
C ALA A 711 -42.80 -27.51 -20.88
N ASP A 712 -43.85 -28.05 -20.26
CA ASP A 712 -44.90 -27.27 -19.58
C ASP A 712 -44.33 -26.48 -18.37
N VAL A 713 -43.23 -26.95 -17.78
CA VAL A 713 -42.54 -26.33 -16.64
C VAL A 713 -41.33 -25.50 -17.10
N LEU A 714 -40.54 -26.05 -18.03
CA LEU A 714 -39.34 -25.46 -18.60
C LEU A 714 -39.45 -25.48 -20.13
N PRO A 715 -39.96 -24.39 -20.75
CA PRO A 715 -40.24 -24.35 -22.20
C PRO A 715 -39.06 -24.74 -23.10
N ARG A 716 -37.81 -24.58 -22.63
CA ARG A 716 -36.59 -24.98 -23.35
C ARG A 716 -36.49 -26.49 -23.64
N PHE A 717 -37.28 -27.34 -22.99
CA PHE A 717 -37.34 -28.78 -23.30
C PHE A 717 -38.23 -29.13 -24.49
N ALA A 718 -39.09 -28.21 -24.97
CA ALA A 718 -40.01 -28.47 -26.07
C ALA A 718 -39.30 -28.97 -27.36
N PRO A 719 -38.16 -28.38 -27.80
CA PRO A 719 -37.49 -28.77 -29.03
C PRO A 719 -37.00 -30.22 -29.06
N TYR A 720 -36.71 -30.86 -27.92
CA TYR A 720 -36.25 -32.26 -27.89
C TYR A 720 -37.27 -33.21 -28.51
N GLY A 721 -38.56 -32.98 -28.25
CA GLY A 721 -39.62 -33.84 -28.79
C GLY A 721 -39.72 -33.75 -30.31
N GLU A 722 -39.59 -32.55 -30.86
CA GLU A 722 -39.59 -32.29 -32.30
C GLU A 722 -38.36 -32.90 -32.97
N ARG A 723 -37.17 -32.67 -32.40
CA ARG A 723 -35.89 -33.20 -32.89
C ARG A 723 -35.87 -34.72 -32.89
N LEU A 724 -36.28 -35.36 -31.80
CA LEU A 724 -36.34 -36.82 -31.69
C LEU A 724 -37.33 -37.43 -32.72
N THR A 725 -38.47 -36.77 -32.93
CA THR A 725 -39.46 -37.22 -33.91
C THR A 725 -38.88 -37.15 -35.33
N ALA A 726 -38.30 -36.00 -35.71
CA ALA A 726 -37.70 -35.82 -37.02
C ALA A 726 -36.54 -36.80 -37.29
N ALA A 727 -35.67 -37.01 -36.30
CA ALA A 727 -34.56 -37.96 -36.40
C ALA A 727 -35.05 -39.41 -36.53
N CYS A 728 -36.09 -39.78 -35.79
CA CYS A 728 -36.70 -41.10 -35.87
C CYS A 728 -37.39 -41.32 -37.23
N GLU A 729 -38.17 -40.36 -37.71
CA GLU A 729 -38.81 -40.41 -39.03
C GLU A 729 -37.79 -40.53 -40.17
N ALA A 730 -36.67 -39.82 -40.09
CA ALA A 730 -35.58 -39.92 -41.05
C ALA A 730 -34.89 -41.30 -41.00
N ALA A 731 -34.67 -41.85 -39.80
CA ALA A 731 -34.11 -43.19 -39.63
C ALA A 731 -35.02 -44.28 -40.21
N VAL A 732 -36.32 -44.22 -39.93
CA VAL A 732 -37.33 -45.13 -40.50
C VAL A 732 -37.48 -44.93 -42.01
N GLY A 733 -37.32 -43.70 -42.50
CA GLY A 733 -37.30 -43.32 -43.91
C GLY A 733 -36.05 -43.77 -44.69
N GLY A 734 -35.08 -44.40 -44.02
CA GLY A 734 -33.91 -45.03 -44.64
C GLY A 734 -32.57 -44.32 -44.41
N ASP A 735 -32.53 -43.17 -43.73
CA ASP A 735 -31.26 -42.56 -43.29
C ASP A 735 -30.80 -43.17 -41.96
N HIS A 736 -30.24 -44.39 -42.03
CA HIS A 736 -29.81 -45.15 -40.85
C HIS A 736 -28.72 -44.44 -40.00
N ASP A 737 -28.02 -43.45 -40.54
CA ASP A 737 -27.07 -42.66 -39.75
C ASP A 737 -27.78 -41.82 -38.69
N MET A 738 -29.07 -41.52 -38.87
CA MET A 738 -29.90 -40.79 -37.89
C MET A 738 -30.21 -41.62 -36.64
N VAL A 739 -29.77 -42.87 -36.54
CA VAL A 739 -29.90 -43.66 -35.31
C VAL A 739 -28.79 -43.34 -34.31
N LEU A 740 -27.51 -43.49 -34.72
CA LEU A 740 -26.36 -43.41 -33.80
C LEU A 740 -25.27 -42.41 -34.19
N SER A 741 -25.35 -41.74 -35.35
CA SER A 741 -24.22 -40.93 -35.81
C SER A 741 -23.99 -39.74 -34.88
N PRO A 742 -22.77 -39.58 -34.31
CA PRO A 742 -22.44 -38.46 -33.43
C PRO A 742 -22.24 -37.16 -34.21
N SER A 743 -22.05 -37.23 -35.54
CA SER A 743 -21.89 -36.06 -36.41
C SER A 743 -23.20 -35.54 -36.99
N LYS A 744 -24.33 -36.20 -36.70
CA LYS A 744 -25.67 -35.77 -37.07
C LYS A 744 -26.47 -35.50 -35.80
N ASP A 745 -27.57 -34.76 -35.96
CA ASP A 745 -28.61 -34.64 -34.93
C ASP A 745 -29.44 -35.94 -34.87
N SER A 746 -28.75 -37.06 -34.61
CA SER A 746 -29.31 -38.42 -34.57
C SER A 746 -30.12 -38.64 -33.30
N VAL A 747 -30.97 -39.67 -33.28
CA VAL A 747 -31.76 -40.04 -32.10
C VAL A 747 -30.84 -40.23 -30.90
N HIS A 748 -29.68 -40.90 -31.06
CA HIS A 748 -28.69 -41.05 -30.00
C HIS A 748 -28.13 -39.72 -29.49
N THR A 749 -27.71 -38.82 -30.37
CA THR A 749 -27.15 -37.52 -29.97
C THR A 749 -28.17 -36.70 -29.18
N ILE A 750 -29.41 -36.61 -29.68
CA ILE A 750 -30.49 -35.86 -29.03
C ILE A 750 -30.88 -36.50 -27.70
N TRP A 751 -30.91 -37.84 -27.63
CA TRP A 751 -31.23 -38.59 -26.42
C TRP A 751 -30.21 -38.36 -25.31
N MET A 752 -28.92 -38.36 -25.64
CA MET A 752 -27.85 -38.08 -24.67
C MET A 752 -27.87 -36.63 -24.21
N GLU A 753 -28.14 -35.68 -25.12
CA GLU A 753 -28.30 -34.26 -24.77
C GLU A 753 -29.49 -34.05 -23.82
N LEU A 754 -30.65 -34.65 -24.11
CA LEU A 754 -31.83 -34.62 -23.22
C LEU A 754 -31.51 -35.23 -21.85
N HIS A 755 -30.71 -36.31 -21.82
CA HIS A 755 -30.31 -36.94 -20.57
C HIS A 755 -29.45 -36.01 -19.71
N GLU A 756 -28.40 -35.44 -20.31
CA GLU A 756 -27.50 -34.50 -19.62
C GLU A 756 -28.27 -33.28 -19.13
N ASP A 757 -29.19 -32.76 -19.94
CA ASP A 757 -30.00 -31.62 -19.58
C ASP A 757 -30.89 -31.89 -18.35
N LEU A 758 -31.58 -33.05 -18.31
CA LEU A 758 -32.36 -33.45 -17.14
C LEU A 758 -31.51 -33.58 -15.87
N LEU A 759 -30.27 -34.06 -15.98
CA LEU A 759 -29.33 -34.19 -14.86
C LEU A 759 -28.87 -32.84 -14.33
N VAL A 760 -28.30 -32.04 -15.23
CA VAL A 760 -27.74 -30.72 -14.94
C VAL A 760 -28.83 -29.81 -14.36
N THR A 761 -30.03 -29.83 -14.92
CA THR A 761 -31.18 -29.06 -14.44
C THR A 761 -31.57 -29.41 -13.01
N GLN A 762 -31.58 -30.68 -12.64
CA GLN A 762 -31.96 -31.15 -11.30
C GLN A 762 -30.79 -31.11 -10.30
N GLY A 763 -29.55 -30.91 -10.77
CA GLY A 763 -28.35 -30.91 -9.92
C GLY A 763 -27.92 -32.29 -9.47
N ILE A 764 -28.32 -33.31 -10.23
CA ILE A 764 -27.98 -34.71 -9.95
C ILE A 764 -26.58 -34.96 -10.53
N THR A 765 -25.65 -35.40 -9.68
CA THR A 765 -24.30 -35.79 -10.14
C THR A 765 -24.32 -37.16 -10.81
N ARG A 766 -23.36 -37.43 -11.70
CA ARG A 766 -23.21 -38.76 -12.34
C ARG A 766 -23.01 -39.89 -11.31
N GLU A 767 -22.36 -39.58 -10.19
CA GLU A 767 -22.19 -40.51 -9.06
C GLU A 767 -23.52 -40.86 -8.38
N GLN A 768 -24.40 -39.87 -8.20
CA GLN A 768 -25.74 -40.06 -7.63
C GLN A 768 -26.66 -40.86 -8.57
N GLU A 769 -26.49 -40.71 -9.88
CA GLU A 769 -27.26 -41.45 -10.87
C GLU A 769 -26.88 -42.95 -10.95
N GLY A 770 -25.63 -43.31 -10.62
CA GLY A 770 -25.16 -44.70 -10.70
C GLY A 770 -24.82 -45.19 -12.11
N SER A 771 -24.60 -44.27 -13.07
CA SER A 771 -24.13 -44.55 -14.43
C SER A 771 -22.60 -44.46 -14.51
N TYR A 772 -21.88 -45.55 -14.21
CA TYR A 772 -20.46 -45.74 -14.58
C TYR A 772 -20.31 -46.88 -15.58
#